data_AF-A0A2H3B5P7-F1
#
_entry.id   AF-A0A2H3B5P7-F1
#
_cell.length_a   1.000
_cell.length_b   1.000
_cell.length_c   1.000
_cell.angle_alpha   90.00
_cell.angle_beta   90.00
_cell.angle_gamma   90.00
#
_symmetry.space_group_name_H-M   'P 1'
#
loop_
_entity.id
_entity.type
_entity.pdbx_description
1 polymer ?
#
loop_
_entity_poly.entity_id
_entity_poly.type
_entity_poly.pdbx_seq_one_letter_code
_entity_poly.pdbx_strand_id
1 'polypeptide(L)'
;MTVTSSVALQLRKHPLTPGMSSPPRWQSGIAEKVPDFSANIDRVSILVLGPESLGLYLSLACHGIVAPSMGFTEYLPFSCGPGSWDSGEVLWISKMVGLHFASTPHGAFPEILSSDQWKKRALVQTAPSRTRLVMRHSSGSEYIPSVPVSQSPGNEEREYENLPMVTISAYEETGQTDSSIKVPLQRAYTGRRPVIPSSLANTRCTTLGIQGILDTLNTTLQTEHTLDTPFLSSFLEDCIANDYDFGTAYAHVRPIWPYWSTIQDELRRWEAKDQEERRKALVGNQIVNVHIPPRRVWDLYSNRVLPQWRITGTGKLPSPISHAWVDKGDRVDVWTPINGHAWPVPIPKGANLDLIRIEMLNLGAKYVWLDVLCLRQRGGRREDLRIEEWKLDVPTIGYLYLLRMMVSQPPGPRLRRSLFYFILIFVPIITYRVADVVVWYLSGLGRPLSLKEGDLESDRCWFRRAWTLQEVGNQRIIAGDTPDGPLHAKPIDEDGNYETEILAKFHKQLQALDDISPDSYEMFSLLAEMQNRVSANPVDKVAGLAFRLESATVPAYYENQSLEDAWVALVNTIIAWCRAELLFLYPEPGTASKRWRPSWDQVMTRPLPTKGECGAWAGRDEETDVDWCEGYCIEKGFVKGLAVGDANGAGRCGQLAVEDESGTTHAFQVIATHQYPIPEQTYALIGAHMSLEYWVLGRRLPNRRFEKVSVFTMTNREARERLKNLGIAGVSRNFLL
;
A
#
# COMPACT_ATOMS: atom_id res chain seq x y z
N MET A 1 -73.25 10.91 17.55
CA MET A 1 -73.93 10.81 16.25
C MET A 1 -73.62 9.44 15.64
N THR A 2 -74.49 9.00 14.73
CA THR A 2 -74.42 7.87 13.78
C THR A 2 -73.08 7.72 13.02
N VAL A 3 -72.66 6.61 12.37
CA VAL A 3 -72.92 5.12 12.37
C VAL A 3 -72.13 4.53 11.16
N THR A 4 -71.53 3.34 11.05
CA THR A 4 -71.01 2.25 11.95
C THR A 4 -69.52 1.96 11.53
N SER A 5 -68.84 0.80 11.44
CA SER A 5 -69.05 -0.67 11.66
C SER A 5 -67.65 -1.35 11.83
N SER A 6 -67.38 -2.24 12.80
CA SER A 6 -67.54 -3.73 12.81
C SER A 6 -66.70 -4.49 11.76
N VAL A 7 -65.88 -5.54 12.04
CA VAL A 7 -65.65 -6.48 13.19
C VAL A 7 -64.14 -6.91 13.20
N ALA A 8 -63.37 -7.25 14.26
CA ALA A 8 -63.46 -7.27 15.74
C ALA A 8 -63.28 -8.63 16.52
N LEU A 9 -62.12 -9.30 16.44
CA LEU A 9 -61.60 -10.31 17.41
C LEU A 9 -60.21 -9.84 17.92
N GLN A 10 -59.93 -9.58 19.21
CA GLN A 10 -59.86 -10.44 20.42
C GLN A 10 -58.80 -11.55 20.35
N LEU A 11 -57.92 -11.79 21.34
CA LEU A 11 -57.92 -11.52 22.81
C LEU A 11 -56.62 -10.74 23.22
N ARG A 12 -56.47 -9.92 24.28
CA ARG A 12 -56.70 -10.06 25.75
C ARG A 12 -55.90 -11.21 26.40
N LYS A 13 -55.18 -11.07 27.53
CA LYS A 13 -55.02 -9.96 28.50
C LYS A 13 -53.75 -10.16 29.38
N HIS A 14 -52.94 -9.11 29.55
CA HIS A 14 -52.28 -8.54 30.77
C HIS A 14 -51.80 -9.40 32.01
N PRO A 15 -50.96 -8.84 32.92
CA PRO A 15 -49.85 -9.56 33.56
C PRO A 15 -50.02 -9.73 35.10
N LEU A 16 -48.94 -10.16 35.78
CA LEU A 16 -48.58 -9.70 37.14
C LEU A 16 -47.07 -9.85 37.42
N THR A 17 -46.60 -9.26 38.52
CA THR A 17 -45.19 -8.95 38.85
C THR A 17 -44.53 -9.93 39.86
N PRO A 18 -43.19 -9.90 40.07
CA PRO A 18 -42.42 -11.01 40.67
C PRO A 18 -42.22 -10.95 42.19
N GLY A 19 -41.72 -12.05 42.80
CA GLY A 19 -41.35 -12.08 44.22
C GLY A 19 -40.50 -13.27 44.71
N MET A 20 -39.17 -13.07 44.76
CA MET A 20 -38.20 -13.54 45.78
C MET A 20 -37.90 -15.04 46.07
N SER A 21 -36.70 -15.24 46.63
CA SER A 21 -36.18 -16.35 47.46
C SER A 21 -35.77 -17.71 46.86
N SER A 22 -34.46 -17.99 47.00
CA SER A 22 -33.70 -19.25 46.82
C SER A 22 -33.73 -20.14 48.10
N PRO A 23 -32.96 -21.26 48.21
CA PRO A 23 -32.56 -22.32 47.26
C PRO A 23 -32.94 -23.73 47.81
N PRO A 24 -32.39 -24.86 47.30
CA PRO A 24 -31.41 -25.61 48.11
C PRO A 24 -30.33 -26.41 47.32
N ARG A 25 -29.36 -27.01 48.05
CA ARG A 25 -28.34 -27.97 47.56
C ARG A 25 -28.73 -29.43 47.83
N TRP A 26 -28.36 -30.36 46.95
CA TRP A 26 -27.90 -31.77 47.17
C TRP A 26 -27.22 -32.18 45.83
N GLN A 27 -25.99 -32.70 45.65
CA GLN A 27 -25.00 -33.50 46.39
C GLN A 27 -25.02 -35.03 46.10
N SER A 28 -24.20 -35.41 45.08
CA SER A 28 -23.38 -36.63 44.92
C SER A 28 -23.95 -38.06 44.75
N GLY A 29 -23.51 -38.74 43.68
CA GLY A 29 -23.38 -40.22 43.56
C GLY A 29 -24.15 -40.86 42.38
N ILE A 30 -23.74 -41.98 41.74
CA ILE A 30 -22.51 -42.81 41.80
C ILE A 30 -22.30 -43.54 40.44
N ALA A 31 -21.04 -43.58 39.96
CA ALA A 31 -20.35 -44.57 39.09
C ALA A 31 -20.90 -45.09 37.72
N GLU A 32 -19.96 -45.74 37.00
CA GLU A 32 -20.06 -46.50 35.73
C GLU A 32 -20.32 -45.69 34.44
N LYS A 33 -19.68 -45.97 33.28
CA LYS A 33 -18.66 -46.99 32.94
C LYS A 33 -17.72 -46.48 31.83
N VAL A 34 -16.45 -46.87 31.88
CA VAL A 34 -15.45 -46.61 30.81
C VAL A 34 -15.11 -47.91 30.09
N PRO A 35 -15.12 -47.92 28.75
CA PRO A 35 -14.34 -48.85 27.94
C PRO A 35 -13.15 -48.10 27.30
N ASP A 36 -11.94 -48.43 27.74
CA ASP A 36 -10.69 -48.08 27.05
C ASP A 36 -10.34 -49.19 26.07
N PHE A 37 -9.96 -48.86 24.84
CA PHE A 37 -9.36 -49.83 23.92
C PHE A 37 -8.42 -49.17 22.90
N SER A 38 -7.20 -49.69 22.85
CA SER A 38 -6.11 -49.24 22.00
C SER A 38 -5.99 -50.07 20.71
N ALA A 39 -5.03 -49.68 19.87
CA ALA A 39 -4.54 -50.38 18.66
C ALA A 39 -5.51 -50.46 17.45
N ASN A 40 -5.21 -49.68 16.41
CA ASN A 40 -4.23 -50.13 15.40
C ASN A 40 -3.86 -48.98 14.43
N ILE A 41 -2.58 -48.62 14.38
CA ILE A 41 -1.99 -47.88 13.26
C ILE A 41 -1.01 -48.84 12.59
N ASP A 42 -1.33 -49.30 11.38
CA ASP A 42 -0.33 -49.92 10.50
C ASP A 42 -0.78 -49.86 9.03
N ARG A 43 0.17 -50.04 8.11
CA ARG A 43 0.01 -50.11 6.64
C ARG A 43 -0.43 -48.82 5.93
N VAL A 44 0.52 -47.90 5.77
CA VAL A 44 0.69 -47.21 4.47
C VAL A 44 1.93 -47.79 3.80
N SER A 45 1.76 -48.39 2.63
CA SER A 45 2.86 -49.06 1.90
C SER A 45 3.85 -48.04 1.33
N ILE A 46 5.11 -48.08 1.80
CA ILE A 46 6.20 -47.30 1.20
C ILE A 46 6.62 -47.97 -0.11
N LEU A 47 6.19 -47.43 -1.25
CA LEU A 47 6.71 -47.83 -2.55
C LEU A 47 8.08 -47.17 -2.76
N VAL A 48 9.16 -47.94 -2.61
CA VAL A 48 10.52 -47.47 -2.87
C VAL A 48 10.75 -47.41 -4.38
N LEU A 49 10.64 -46.21 -4.96
CA LEU A 49 11.09 -45.93 -6.33
C LEU A 49 12.57 -45.54 -6.32
N GLY A 50 13.38 -46.27 -7.10
CA GLY A 50 14.83 -46.06 -7.20
C GLY A 50 15.23 -44.80 -7.98
N PRO A 51 16.49 -44.34 -7.84
CA PRO A 51 16.94 -43.04 -8.36
C PRO A 51 17.30 -43.03 -9.87
N GLU A 52 16.41 -43.52 -10.74
CA GLU A 52 16.59 -43.51 -12.21
C GLU A 52 15.55 -42.66 -12.97
N SER A 53 14.95 -41.65 -12.32
CA SER A 53 13.95 -40.78 -12.96
C SER A 53 14.26 -39.27 -12.91
N LEU A 54 15.39 -38.86 -12.33
CA LEU A 54 15.83 -37.45 -12.37
C LEU A 54 16.63 -37.08 -13.64
N GLY A 55 17.07 -38.08 -14.43
CA GLY A 55 17.99 -37.87 -15.56
C GLY A 55 17.41 -37.19 -16.80
N LEU A 56 16.08 -37.15 -16.97
CA LEU A 56 15.45 -36.66 -18.21
C LEU A 56 14.93 -35.21 -18.15
N TYR A 57 14.80 -34.62 -16.96
CA TYR A 57 14.10 -33.33 -16.78
C TYR A 57 14.99 -32.07 -16.89
N LEU A 58 16.25 -32.22 -17.30
CA LEU A 58 17.24 -31.13 -17.40
C LEU A 58 17.85 -30.95 -18.80
N SER A 59 17.40 -31.72 -19.80
CA SER A 59 17.98 -31.69 -21.17
C SER A 59 17.20 -30.79 -22.16
N LEU A 60 15.91 -30.53 -21.91
CA LEU A 60 15.00 -29.85 -22.86
C LEU A 60 14.83 -28.34 -22.64
N ALA A 61 15.55 -27.73 -21.68
CA ALA A 61 15.40 -26.32 -21.33
C ALA A 61 16.44 -25.38 -21.98
N CYS A 62 17.42 -25.91 -22.73
CA CYS A 62 18.62 -25.15 -23.15
C CYS A 62 18.82 -25.01 -24.67
N HIS A 63 17.84 -25.37 -25.50
CA HIS A 63 17.87 -25.17 -26.96
C HIS A 63 16.53 -24.60 -27.43
N GLY A 64 16.44 -23.31 -27.76
CA GLY A 64 15.15 -22.72 -28.15
C GLY A 64 15.05 -21.21 -28.43
N ILE A 65 16.11 -20.41 -28.31
CA ILE A 65 16.07 -18.98 -28.72
C ILE A 65 17.23 -18.68 -29.66
N VAL A 66 16.95 -18.75 -30.97
CA VAL A 66 17.73 -18.07 -32.01
C VAL A 66 16.92 -16.84 -32.42
N ALA A 67 17.44 -15.65 -32.12
CA ALA A 67 16.82 -14.42 -32.58
C ALA A 67 17.10 -14.21 -34.10
N PRO A 68 16.09 -13.91 -34.93
CA PRO A 68 16.32 -13.60 -36.34
C PRO A 68 16.95 -12.22 -36.50
N SER A 69 17.89 -12.11 -37.43
CA SER A 69 18.68 -10.92 -37.68
C SER A 69 17.95 -9.85 -38.50
N MET A 70 17.90 -8.62 -37.99
CA MET A 70 17.94 -7.39 -38.79
C MET A 70 18.86 -6.37 -38.10
N GLY A 71 19.68 -5.58 -38.78
CA GLY A 71 19.89 -5.59 -40.23
C GLY A 71 20.29 -4.26 -40.86
N PHE A 72 21.22 -3.50 -40.26
CA PHE A 72 21.81 -2.33 -40.93
C PHE A 72 23.32 -2.18 -40.68
N THR A 73 24.03 -1.93 -41.77
CA THR A 73 25.38 -1.36 -41.83
C THR A 73 25.29 0.18 -41.55
N GLU A 74 26.35 0.96 -41.41
CA GLU A 74 27.77 0.79 -41.73
C GLU A 74 28.61 1.81 -40.93
N TYR A 75 29.86 1.48 -40.54
CA TYR A 75 31.06 2.32 -40.71
C TYR A 75 32.27 1.72 -39.95
N LEU A 76 33.39 1.63 -40.66
CA LEU A 76 34.71 1.10 -40.26
C LEU A 76 35.72 2.26 -40.09
N PRO A 77 37.00 2.03 -39.69
CA PRO A 77 37.62 0.84 -39.09
C PRO A 77 38.44 1.14 -37.80
N PHE A 78 38.90 0.09 -37.11
CA PHE A 78 40.35 -0.08 -36.92
C PHE A 78 40.71 -1.56 -36.83
N SER A 79 41.82 -1.95 -37.45
CA SER A 79 42.17 -3.34 -37.73
C SER A 79 43.25 -3.87 -36.78
N CYS A 80 43.10 -5.12 -36.31
CA CYS A 80 44.12 -6.17 -36.47
C CYS A 80 43.69 -7.51 -35.86
N GLY A 81 44.05 -8.60 -36.56
CA GLY A 81 44.21 -9.94 -36.01
C GLY A 81 45.46 -10.55 -36.66
N PRO A 82 45.59 -11.89 -36.75
CA PRO A 82 45.32 -12.84 -35.68
C PRO A 82 46.52 -13.80 -35.43
N GLY A 83 46.59 -14.33 -34.22
CA GLY A 83 47.50 -15.41 -33.81
C GLY A 83 47.55 -15.45 -32.28
N SER A 84 47.70 -16.55 -31.55
CA SER A 84 47.77 -17.99 -31.82
C SER A 84 48.45 -18.56 -30.58
N TRP A 85 47.66 -19.07 -29.63
CA TRP A 85 48.04 -20.00 -28.54
C TRP A 85 49.40 -19.87 -27.83
N ASP A 86 49.36 -19.69 -26.51
CA ASP A 86 49.86 -20.77 -25.64
C ASP A 86 49.04 -20.86 -24.34
N SER A 87 49.40 -21.79 -23.48
CA SER A 87 48.63 -22.41 -22.42
C SER A 87 49.03 -21.89 -21.03
N GLY A 88 48.05 -21.66 -20.13
CA GLY A 88 48.41 -21.07 -18.83
C GLY A 88 47.38 -20.88 -17.72
N GLU A 89 46.10 -21.27 -17.82
CA GLU A 89 45.17 -21.01 -16.69
C GLU A 89 43.98 -21.99 -16.50
N VAL A 90 44.19 -23.29 -16.71
CA VAL A 90 43.18 -24.34 -16.39
C VAL A 90 43.63 -25.19 -15.19
N LEU A 91 43.82 -24.58 -14.01
CA LEU A 91 44.11 -25.34 -12.77
C LEU A 91 43.75 -24.65 -11.43
N TRP A 92 42.64 -23.91 -11.32
CA TRP A 92 42.19 -23.34 -10.03
C TRP A 92 40.74 -23.60 -9.60
N ILE A 93 39.96 -24.39 -10.35
CA ILE A 93 38.61 -24.83 -9.95
C ILE A 93 38.56 -26.37 -9.81
N SER A 94 39.37 -26.90 -8.89
CA SER A 94 39.29 -28.31 -8.48
C SER A 94 39.86 -28.57 -7.06
N LYS A 95 39.67 -27.61 -6.13
CA LYS A 95 40.21 -27.75 -4.76
C LYS A 95 39.42 -27.05 -3.64
N MET A 96 38.09 -27.11 -3.70
CA MET A 96 37.23 -26.71 -2.56
C MET A 96 36.04 -27.65 -2.30
N VAL A 97 36.19 -28.93 -2.64
CA VAL A 97 35.28 -30.01 -2.22
C VAL A 97 36.12 -31.06 -1.50
N GLY A 98 35.92 -31.21 -0.18
CA GLY A 98 36.68 -32.17 0.63
C GLY A 98 36.58 -31.92 2.13
N LEU A 99 35.55 -32.52 2.76
CA LEU A 99 35.39 -32.82 4.19
C LEU A 99 34.03 -33.57 4.31
N HIS A 100 34.02 -34.88 4.08
CA HIS A 100 33.97 -35.91 5.13
C HIS A 100 32.75 -35.85 6.06
N PHE A 101 31.92 -36.90 5.97
CA PHE A 101 30.97 -37.27 7.02
C PHE A 101 31.70 -37.75 8.28
N ALA A 102 31.17 -37.42 9.45
CA ALA A 102 31.50 -38.06 10.72
C ALA A 102 30.21 -38.35 11.50
N SER A 103 30.19 -39.46 12.24
CA SER A 103 28.99 -40.02 12.87
C SER A 103 28.58 -39.30 14.16
N THR A 104 27.27 -39.24 14.44
CA THR A 104 26.75 -38.94 15.79
C THR A 104 26.95 -40.12 16.75
N PRO A 105 26.92 -39.86 18.07
CA PRO A 105 25.88 -40.54 18.87
C PRO A 105 25.18 -39.65 19.93
N HIS A 106 23.90 -39.97 20.15
CA HIS A 106 23.03 -39.75 21.33
C HIS A 106 23.24 -38.59 22.34
N GLY A 107 22.14 -37.87 22.64
CA GLY A 107 21.94 -37.27 23.97
C GLY A 107 20.84 -36.20 24.08
N ALA A 108 19.82 -36.46 24.92
CA ALA A 108 18.85 -35.53 25.52
C ALA A 108 17.95 -34.64 24.62
N PHE A 109 16.62 -34.75 24.83
CA PHE A 109 15.64 -33.70 24.51
C PHE A 109 15.61 -32.65 25.64
N PRO A 110 15.49 -31.35 25.32
CA PRO A 110 14.94 -30.32 26.20
C PRO A 110 13.46 -30.04 25.91
N GLU A 111 12.75 -29.44 26.87
CA GLU A 111 11.30 -29.23 26.85
C GLU A 111 10.84 -28.02 26.01
N ILE A 112 9.54 -28.01 25.65
CA ILE A 112 8.90 -26.89 24.96
C ILE A 112 8.56 -25.80 25.99
N LEU A 113 9.23 -24.65 25.91
CA LEU A 113 8.98 -23.49 26.77
C LEU A 113 8.01 -22.49 26.11
N SER A 114 7.10 -21.91 26.89
CA SER A 114 6.11 -20.94 26.42
C SER A 114 6.69 -19.53 26.21
N SER A 115 5.98 -18.72 25.43
CA SER A 115 6.42 -17.41 24.92
C SER A 115 6.99 -16.46 26.00
N ASP A 116 6.37 -16.40 27.18
CA ASP A 116 6.76 -15.44 28.23
C ASP A 116 8.10 -15.74 28.92
N GLN A 117 8.65 -16.96 28.78
CA GLN A 117 9.99 -17.23 29.33
C GLN A 117 11.11 -16.58 28.51
N TRP A 118 10.91 -16.33 27.22
CA TRP A 118 11.91 -15.64 26.37
C TRP A 118 12.13 -14.19 26.81
N LYS A 119 11.06 -13.48 27.20
CA LYS A 119 11.09 -12.05 27.57
C LYS A 119 12.01 -11.75 28.75
N LYS A 120 12.26 -12.72 29.65
CA LYS A 120 13.09 -12.53 30.86
C LYS A 120 14.58 -12.81 30.67
N ARG A 121 15.02 -13.34 29.52
CA ARG A 121 16.43 -13.70 29.28
C ARG A 121 17.22 -12.73 28.40
N ALA A 122 16.57 -11.69 27.87
CA ALA A 122 17.20 -10.65 27.05
C ALA A 122 17.93 -9.55 27.87
N LEU A 123 17.75 -9.53 29.19
CA LEU A 123 18.42 -8.61 30.11
C LEU A 123 19.55 -9.34 30.86
N VAL A 124 20.74 -9.42 30.24
CA VAL A 124 22.09 -9.47 30.85
C VAL A 124 23.14 -9.79 29.75
N GLN A 125 24.33 -9.18 29.85
CA GLN A 125 25.54 -9.40 29.02
C GLN A 125 25.43 -9.08 27.50
N THR A 126 25.98 -7.92 27.13
CA THR A 126 27.12 -7.87 26.20
C THR A 126 28.10 -6.79 26.64
N ALA A 127 29.41 -7.01 26.43
CA ALA A 127 30.47 -6.03 26.67
C ALA A 127 31.50 -6.13 25.51
N PRO A 128 32.06 -5.02 25.01
CA PRO A 128 32.79 -5.02 23.74
C PRO A 128 34.28 -5.36 23.91
N SER A 129 34.73 -6.43 23.25
CA SER A 129 36.15 -6.71 23.02
C SER A 129 36.59 -6.21 21.63
N ARG A 130 37.63 -5.37 21.60
CA ARG A 130 38.23 -4.87 20.36
C ARG A 130 39.19 -5.91 19.75
N THR A 131 39.07 -6.16 18.45
CA THR A 131 40.19 -6.68 17.64
C THR A 131 40.30 -5.87 16.35
N ARG A 132 41.53 -5.52 15.97
CA ARG A 132 41.83 -4.58 14.89
C ARG A 132 42.49 -5.34 13.73
N LEU A 133 41.79 -5.48 12.61
CA LEU A 133 42.37 -6.04 11.38
C LEU A 133 42.60 -4.93 10.35
N VAL A 134 43.74 -4.99 9.65
CA VAL A 134 44.14 -4.02 8.62
C VAL A 134 44.47 -4.79 7.35
N MET A 135 43.79 -4.47 6.25
CA MET A 135 44.18 -4.85 4.89
C MET A 135 44.10 -3.63 3.96
N ARG A 136 44.80 -3.71 2.83
CA ARG A 136 45.13 -2.55 1.99
C ARG A 136 44.02 -2.18 1.00
N HIS A 137 43.98 -0.91 0.63
CA HIS A 137 43.22 -0.43 -0.53
C HIS A 137 43.78 -0.98 -1.85
N SER A 138 42.88 -1.15 -2.80
CA SER A 138 43.13 -1.02 -4.24
C SER A 138 42.08 -0.06 -4.81
N SER A 139 42.45 0.74 -5.80
CA SER A 139 41.72 1.97 -6.19
C SER A 139 40.65 1.76 -7.26
N GLY A 140 39.45 2.32 -7.04
CA GLY A 140 38.38 2.37 -8.05
C GLY A 140 36.96 2.42 -7.49
N SER A 141 36.60 3.51 -6.78
CA SER A 141 35.21 3.77 -6.38
C SER A 141 35.01 5.27 -6.11
N GLU A 142 33.81 5.78 -6.38
CA GLU A 142 33.45 7.18 -6.16
C GLU A 142 33.27 7.49 -4.67
N TYR A 143 33.87 8.57 -4.19
CA TYR A 143 33.88 8.91 -2.77
C TYR A 143 32.58 9.65 -2.35
N ILE A 144 31.52 8.90 -2.11
CA ILE A 144 30.33 9.40 -1.40
C ILE A 144 30.66 9.44 0.10
N PRO A 145 30.70 10.63 0.75
CA PRO A 145 30.93 10.70 2.19
C PRO A 145 29.74 10.11 2.96
N SER A 146 30.00 9.05 3.73
CA SER A 146 28.96 8.32 4.45
C SER A 146 28.50 9.05 5.72
N VAL A 147 27.39 9.78 5.61
CA VAL A 147 26.56 10.14 6.77
C VAL A 147 26.13 8.84 7.46
N PRO A 148 26.30 8.68 8.79
CA PRO A 148 26.04 7.41 9.49
C PRO A 148 24.53 7.14 9.63
N VAL A 149 23.94 6.51 8.62
CA VAL A 149 22.51 6.11 8.61
C VAL A 149 22.31 4.79 9.38
N SER A 150 22.18 4.91 10.69
CA SER A 150 21.34 4.00 11.49
C SER A 150 20.91 4.67 12.80
N GLN A 151 19.61 4.89 12.95
CA GLN A 151 19.01 5.33 14.23
C GLN A 151 17.85 4.41 14.58
N SER A 152 17.97 3.74 15.72
CA SER A 152 16.88 3.02 16.36
C SER A 152 15.98 4.00 17.12
N PRO A 153 14.68 3.70 17.37
CA PRO A 153 13.74 4.67 17.95
C PRO A 153 14.21 5.34 19.26
N GLY A 154 14.89 4.61 20.14
CA GLY A 154 15.47 5.13 21.40
C GLY A 154 16.71 6.03 21.27
N ASN A 155 16.87 6.70 20.12
CA ASN A 155 17.94 7.65 19.85
C ASN A 155 17.43 9.06 19.51
N GLU A 156 16.15 9.24 19.17
CA GLU A 156 15.60 10.55 18.79
C GLU A 156 15.39 11.49 19.98
N GLU A 157 15.03 10.97 21.15
CA GLU A 157 14.91 11.78 22.37
C GLU A 157 16.28 12.38 22.76
N ARG A 158 17.37 11.65 22.49
CA ARG A 158 18.75 12.08 22.70
C ARG A 158 19.19 13.21 21.76
N GLU A 159 18.54 13.38 20.60
CA GLU A 159 18.78 14.52 19.70
C GLU A 159 18.49 15.85 20.42
N TYR A 160 17.61 15.83 21.43
CA TYR A 160 17.08 17.03 22.09
C TYR A 160 17.24 17.05 23.63
N GLU A 161 17.91 16.08 24.25
CA GLU A 161 18.11 16.02 25.72
C GLU A 161 18.70 17.31 26.31
N ASN A 162 19.62 17.96 25.59
CA ASN A 162 20.30 19.19 26.01
C ASN A 162 19.51 20.48 25.77
N LEU A 163 18.41 20.44 25.02
CA LEU A 163 17.63 21.63 24.68
C LEU A 163 16.64 22.01 25.80
N PRO A 164 16.29 23.31 25.94
CA PRO A 164 15.32 23.75 26.94
C PRO A 164 13.93 23.14 26.68
N MET A 165 13.15 23.00 27.75
CA MET A 165 11.72 22.70 27.65
C MET A 165 11.00 23.91 27.05
N VAL A 166 10.39 23.73 25.88
CA VAL A 166 9.47 24.69 25.28
C VAL A 166 8.03 24.24 25.55
N THR A 167 7.14 25.19 25.76
CA THR A 167 5.68 24.97 25.69
C THR A 167 5.11 25.86 24.60
N ILE A 168 4.14 25.34 23.84
CA ILE A 168 3.20 26.16 23.08
C ILE A 168 1.78 25.78 23.49
N SER A 169 0.95 26.77 23.83
CA SER A 169 -0.45 26.56 24.20
C SER A 169 -1.41 27.08 23.14
N ALA A 170 -2.59 26.47 23.07
CA ALA A 170 -3.70 26.94 22.25
C ALA A 170 -4.15 28.36 22.60
N TYR A 171 -3.94 28.80 23.85
CA TYR A 171 -4.22 30.17 24.27
C TYR A 171 -3.25 31.17 23.64
N GLU A 172 -1.94 30.86 23.60
CA GLU A 172 -0.93 31.70 22.95
C GLU A 172 -1.04 31.69 21.42
N GLU A 173 -1.37 30.54 20.84
CA GLU A 173 -1.48 30.34 19.39
C GLU A 173 -2.82 30.85 18.80
N THR A 174 -3.93 30.80 19.56
CA THR A 174 -5.29 31.05 19.03
C THR A 174 -6.19 31.92 19.92
N GLY A 175 -5.79 32.25 21.14
CA GLY A 175 -6.62 32.94 22.14
C GLY A 175 -7.71 32.07 22.78
N GLN A 176 -7.83 30.79 22.42
CA GLN A 176 -8.83 29.87 22.98
C GLN A 176 -8.36 29.30 24.33
N THR A 177 -9.30 29.10 25.26
CA THR A 177 -9.02 28.50 26.57
C THR A 177 -9.08 26.98 26.49
N ASP A 178 -8.22 26.28 27.23
CA ASP A 178 -8.18 24.82 27.35
C ASP A 178 -9.55 24.17 27.59
N SER A 179 -10.40 24.82 28.39
CA SER A 179 -11.76 24.36 28.72
C SER A 179 -12.75 24.44 27.55
N SER A 180 -12.47 25.26 26.53
CA SER A 180 -13.24 25.31 25.28
C SER A 180 -12.80 24.24 24.27
N ILE A 181 -11.59 23.70 24.43
CA ILE A 181 -10.99 22.71 23.53
C ILE A 181 -11.29 21.30 24.03
N LYS A 182 -12.02 20.52 23.23
CA LYS A 182 -12.47 19.17 23.61
C LYS A 182 -11.37 18.12 23.55
N VAL A 183 -10.52 18.19 22.52
CA VAL A 183 -9.41 17.25 22.27
C VAL A 183 -8.25 17.60 23.22
N PRO A 184 -7.89 16.75 24.20
CA PRO A 184 -6.86 17.11 25.18
C PRO A 184 -5.50 17.41 24.54
N LEU A 185 -5.15 16.65 23.48
CA LEU A 185 -3.90 16.79 22.75
C LEU A 185 -3.78 18.07 21.92
N GLN A 186 -4.87 18.83 21.72
CA GLN A 186 -4.86 20.14 21.04
C GLN A 186 -4.57 21.32 21.98
N ARG A 187 -4.59 21.13 23.31
CA ARG A 187 -4.54 22.22 24.30
C ARG A 187 -3.16 22.85 24.45
N ALA A 188 -2.13 22.02 24.64
CA ALA A 188 -0.75 22.47 24.74
C ALA A 188 0.21 21.33 24.36
N TYR A 189 1.36 21.69 23.79
CA TYR A 189 2.52 20.81 23.64
C TYR A 189 3.62 21.31 24.57
N THR A 190 4.26 20.40 25.32
CA THR A 190 5.43 20.71 26.16
C THR A 190 6.52 19.66 25.93
N GLY A 191 7.74 20.09 25.65
CA GLY A 191 8.90 19.20 25.53
C GLY A 191 10.17 19.90 25.05
N ARG A 192 11.27 19.15 24.91
CA ARG A 192 12.59 19.69 24.53
C ARG A 192 12.82 19.84 23.02
N ARG A 193 11.85 19.45 22.19
CA ARG A 193 11.94 19.64 20.74
C ARG A 193 11.98 21.14 20.45
N PRO A 194 12.89 21.66 19.60
CA PRO A 194 13.01 23.10 19.35
C PRO A 194 11.89 23.57 18.39
N VAL A 195 10.68 23.63 18.94
CA VAL A 195 9.46 24.17 18.34
C VAL A 195 9.42 25.67 18.66
N ILE A 196 9.06 26.52 17.70
CA ILE A 196 8.87 27.97 17.92
C ILE A 196 7.37 28.31 17.93
N PRO A 197 6.91 29.26 18.76
CA PRO A 197 5.52 29.72 18.72
C PRO A 197 5.23 30.46 17.40
N SER A 198 4.01 30.42 16.90
CA SER A 198 3.70 31.03 15.59
C SER A 198 3.85 32.55 15.58
N SER A 199 3.74 33.22 16.72
CA SER A 199 4.07 34.64 16.87
C SER A 199 5.52 34.94 16.46
N LEU A 200 6.47 34.12 16.91
CA LEU A 200 7.87 34.21 16.50
C LEU A 200 8.04 33.78 15.04
N ALA A 201 7.42 32.66 14.62
CA ALA A 201 7.51 32.19 13.23
C ALA A 201 7.01 33.24 12.22
N ASN A 202 5.95 33.98 12.55
CA ASN A 202 5.34 35.02 11.72
C ASN A 202 6.10 36.37 11.76
N THR A 203 7.12 36.52 12.60
CA THR A 203 7.93 37.74 12.67
C THR A 203 8.85 37.84 11.45
N ARG A 204 8.85 38.97 10.73
CA ARG A 204 9.66 39.15 9.52
C ARG A 204 11.15 39.22 9.82
N CYS A 205 11.98 38.60 8.98
CA CYS A 205 13.44 38.74 9.01
C CYS A 205 13.89 40.20 8.88
N THR A 206 13.17 41.00 8.08
CA THR A 206 13.37 42.45 7.96
C THR A 206 13.16 43.23 9.26
N THR A 207 12.38 42.71 10.21
CA THR A 207 12.14 43.33 11.54
C THR A 207 13.21 42.94 12.57
N LEU A 208 13.75 41.72 12.47
CA LEU A 208 14.82 41.23 13.35
C LEU A 208 16.21 41.75 12.93
N GLY A 209 16.44 41.93 11.63
CA GLY A 209 17.76 42.20 11.06
C GLY A 209 18.72 41.00 11.18
N ILE A 210 19.88 41.08 10.51
CA ILE A 210 20.84 39.97 10.40
C ILE A 210 21.21 39.41 11.78
N GLN A 211 21.61 40.29 12.71
CA GLN A 211 22.00 39.88 14.06
C GLN A 211 20.82 39.29 14.85
N GLY A 212 19.63 39.89 14.81
CA GLY A 212 18.46 39.39 15.54
C GLY A 212 18.00 38.01 15.05
N ILE A 213 18.14 37.69 13.76
CA ILE A 213 17.87 36.35 13.23
C ILE A 213 18.90 35.35 13.78
N LEU A 214 20.19 35.71 13.78
CA LEU A 214 21.28 34.88 14.31
C LEU A 214 21.13 34.62 15.82
N ASP A 215 20.86 35.66 16.61
CA ASP A 215 20.67 35.56 18.06
C ASP A 215 19.46 34.67 18.40
N THR A 216 18.37 34.79 17.63
CA THR A 216 17.18 33.96 17.79
C THR A 216 17.45 32.49 17.40
N LEU A 217 18.20 32.24 16.30
CA LEU A 217 18.65 30.90 15.91
C LEU A 217 19.50 30.25 17.00
N ASN A 218 20.54 30.96 17.47
CA ASN A 218 21.45 30.52 18.52
C ASN A 218 20.71 30.24 19.84
N THR A 219 19.80 31.11 20.25
CA THR A 219 18.99 30.93 21.47
C THR A 219 18.06 29.72 21.34
N THR A 220 17.39 29.55 20.20
CA THR A 220 16.43 28.44 19.98
C THR A 220 17.12 27.08 19.90
N LEU A 221 18.32 27.02 19.32
CA LEU A 221 19.06 25.78 19.06
C LEU A 221 20.21 25.51 20.04
N GLN A 222 20.44 26.40 21.01
CA GLN A 222 21.53 26.36 21.99
C GLN A 222 22.92 26.23 21.31
N THR A 223 23.22 27.17 20.42
CA THR A 223 24.49 27.25 19.66
C THR A 223 25.12 28.64 19.75
N GLU A 224 26.39 28.75 19.34
CA GLU A 224 27.20 29.96 19.44
C GLU A 224 27.80 30.38 18.07
N HIS A 225 27.01 30.29 16.99
CA HIS A 225 27.47 30.69 15.65
C HIS A 225 27.65 32.22 15.56
N THR A 226 28.76 32.68 14.98
CA THR A 226 29.00 34.10 14.65
C THR A 226 28.76 34.37 13.16
N LEU A 227 28.68 35.65 12.76
CA LEU A 227 28.56 36.03 11.34
C LEU A 227 29.80 35.68 10.50
N ASP A 228 30.94 35.42 11.14
CA ASP A 228 32.16 34.89 10.51
C ASP A 228 32.01 33.43 10.06
N THR A 229 30.96 32.73 10.50
CA THR A 229 30.65 31.37 10.03
C THR A 229 30.46 31.38 8.50
N PRO A 230 31.20 30.57 7.73
CA PRO A 230 31.17 30.62 6.27
C PRO A 230 29.76 30.61 5.68
N PHE A 231 29.52 31.55 4.76
CA PHE A 231 28.26 31.77 4.04
C PHE A 231 27.02 32.10 4.91
N LEU A 232 27.16 32.25 6.24
CA LEU A 232 26.01 32.49 7.12
C LEU A 232 25.43 33.89 6.93
N SER A 233 26.26 34.95 6.93
CA SER A 233 25.79 36.33 6.70
C SER A 233 25.02 36.45 5.38
N SER A 234 25.58 35.94 4.28
CA SER A 234 24.93 35.90 2.96
C SER A 234 23.55 35.23 2.97
N PHE A 235 23.36 34.15 3.73
CA PHE A 235 22.04 33.51 3.83
C PHE A 235 21.04 34.32 4.67
N LEU A 236 21.50 35.00 5.72
CA LEU A 236 20.66 35.87 6.53
C LEU A 236 20.27 37.15 5.75
N GLU A 237 21.18 37.65 4.92
CA GLU A 237 20.94 38.70 3.92
C GLU A 237 19.91 38.24 2.88
N ASP A 238 20.05 37.03 2.31
CA ASP A 238 19.06 36.44 1.40
C ASP A 238 17.67 36.32 2.04
N CYS A 239 17.57 35.93 3.32
CA CYS A 239 16.30 35.86 4.04
C CYS A 239 15.61 37.23 4.16
N ILE A 240 16.38 38.30 4.34
CA ILE A 240 15.88 39.67 4.38
C ILE A 240 15.49 40.14 2.97
N ALA A 241 16.32 39.86 1.95
CA ALA A 241 16.09 40.26 0.57
C ALA A 241 14.85 39.58 -0.06
N ASN A 242 14.51 38.36 0.36
CA ASN A 242 13.32 37.64 -0.09
C ASN A 242 12.07 37.87 0.78
N ASP A 243 12.11 38.83 1.72
CA ASP A 243 11.02 39.16 2.68
C ASP A 243 10.50 37.92 3.44
N TYR A 244 11.41 37.01 3.82
CA TYR A 244 11.06 35.84 4.62
C TYR A 244 10.63 36.23 6.03
N ASP A 245 9.80 35.38 6.62
CA ASP A 245 9.59 35.35 8.06
C ASP A 245 10.59 34.41 8.76
N PHE A 246 10.75 34.61 10.07
CA PHE A 246 11.69 33.84 10.88
C PHE A 246 11.35 32.34 10.84
N GLY A 247 10.07 31.98 10.76
CA GLY A 247 9.63 30.60 10.57
C GLY A 247 10.24 29.98 9.32
N THR A 248 10.23 30.70 8.19
CA THR A 248 10.78 30.23 6.91
C THR A 248 12.30 30.11 6.97
N ALA A 249 12.99 31.13 7.51
CA ALA A 249 14.45 31.09 7.70
C ALA A 249 14.86 29.92 8.63
N TYR A 250 14.18 29.77 9.77
CA TYR A 250 14.37 28.71 10.74
C TYR A 250 14.14 27.32 10.11
N ALA A 251 13.06 27.14 9.36
CA ALA A 251 12.73 25.91 8.64
C ALA A 251 13.81 25.51 7.62
N HIS A 252 14.38 26.49 6.91
CA HIS A 252 15.44 26.28 5.91
C HIS A 252 16.80 25.87 6.50
N VAL A 253 17.05 26.20 7.78
CA VAL A 253 18.35 26.07 8.46
C VAL A 253 18.38 24.97 9.51
N ARG A 254 17.33 24.84 10.33
CA ARG A 254 17.26 23.91 11.47
C ARG A 254 17.69 22.46 11.15
N PRO A 255 17.30 21.84 10.01
CA PRO A 255 17.69 20.45 9.71
C PRO A 255 19.19 20.25 9.45
N ILE A 256 19.95 21.34 9.22
CA ILE A 256 21.34 21.33 8.79
C ILE A 256 22.27 22.18 9.67
N TRP A 257 21.74 22.87 10.67
CA TRP A 257 22.45 23.86 11.49
C TRP A 257 23.78 23.36 12.10
N PRO A 258 23.87 22.14 12.68
CA PRO A 258 25.13 21.59 13.20
C PRO A 258 26.23 21.36 12.14
N TYR A 259 25.88 21.43 10.85
CA TYR A 259 26.73 21.15 9.70
C TYR A 259 26.76 22.32 8.69
N TRP A 260 26.30 23.51 9.09
CA TRP A 260 26.06 24.65 8.19
C TRP A 260 27.24 24.98 7.25
N SER A 261 28.47 24.95 7.78
CA SER A 261 29.68 25.35 7.06
C SER A 261 30.11 24.42 5.91
N THR A 262 29.51 23.23 5.77
CA THR A 262 29.90 22.23 4.74
C THR A 262 28.79 21.85 3.77
N ILE A 263 27.56 22.37 3.94
CA ILE A 263 26.35 21.72 3.40
C ILE A 263 25.60 22.52 2.32
N GLN A 264 26.03 23.75 1.99
CA GLN A 264 25.36 24.55 0.95
C GLN A 264 25.42 23.91 -0.45
N ASP A 265 26.52 23.23 -0.79
CA ASP A 265 26.61 22.49 -2.06
C ASP A 265 25.71 21.25 -2.08
N GLU A 266 25.52 20.59 -0.93
CA GLU A 266 24.56 19.50 -0.80
C GLU A 266 23.12 19.98 -0.95
N LEU A 267 22.73 21.12 -0.35
CA LEU A 267 21.41 21.72 -0.61
C LEU A 267 21.16 21.95 -2.10
N ARG A 268 22.13 22.54 -2.81
CA ARG A 268 22.04 22.77 -4.27
C ARG A 268 21.93 21.46 -5.05
N ARG A 269 22.66 20.41 -4.65
CA ARG A 269 22.57 19.06 -5.24
C ARG A 269 21.20 18.43 -4.99
N TRP A 270 20.64 18.54 -3.78
CA TRP A 270 19.34 17.94 -3.43
C TRP A 270 18.18 18.63 -4.15
N GLU A 271 18.23 19.96 -4.28
CA GLU A 271 17.25 20.72 -5.08
C GLU A 271 17.31 20.32 -6.56
N ALA A 272 18.50 20.37 -7.17
CA ALA A 272 18.66 19.97 -8.57
C ALA A 272 18.25 18.52 -8.81
N LYS A 273 18.50 17.63 -7.84
CA LYS A 273 18.09 16.22 -7.88
C LYS A 273 16.57 16.05 -7.81
N ASP A 274 15.86 16.73 -6.90
CA ASP A 274 14.40 16.66 -6.82
C ASP A 274 13.73 17.20 -8.09
N GLN A 275 14.24 18.31 -8.63
CA GLN A 275 13.78 18.85 -9.91
C GLN A 275 13.99 17.86 -11.07
N GLU A 276 15.18 17.24 -11.16
CA GLU A 276 15.52 16.27 -12.20
C GLU A 276 14.78 14.93 -12.04
N GLU A 277 14.58 14.44 -10.82
CA GLU A 277 13.77 13.25 -10.53
C GLU A 277 12.31 13.48 -10.92
N ARG A 278 11.71 14.61 -10.58
CA ARG A 278 10.34 14.97 -11.00
C ARG A 278 10.22 15.16 -12.51
N ARG A 279 11.24 15.73 -13.16
CA ARG A 279 11.29 15.89 -14.63
C ARG A 279 11.41 14.55 -15.36
N LYS A 280 12.13 13.58 -14.79
CA LYS A 280 12.25 12.21 -15.31
C LYS A 280 11.08 11.30 -14.94
N ALA A 281 10.36 11.60 -13.87
CA ALA A 281 9.28 10.76 -13.38
C ALA A 281 8.12 10.64 -14.37
N LEU A 282 7.81 11.69 -15.15
CA LEU A 282 6.73 11.70 -16.13
C LEU A 282 7.26 11.53 -17.56
N VAL A 283 6.94 10.41 -18.20
CA VAL A 283 7.27 10.10 -19.60
C VAL A 283 5.96 10.02 -20.39
N GLY A 284 5.71 11.01 -21.25
CA GLY A 284 4.42 11.19 -21.91
C GLY A 284 3.31 11.38 -20.87
N ASN A 285 2.37 10.44 -20.81
CA ASN A 285 1.26 10.42 -19.85
C ASN A 285 1.45 9.36 -18.73
N GLN A 286 2.62 8.74 -18.61
CA GLN A 286 2.91 7.74 -17.58
C GLN A 286 3.97 8.23 -16.57
N ILE A 287 3.73 7.97 -15.29
CA ILE A 287 4.67 8.18 -14.20
C ILE A 287 5.50 6.90 -14.04
N VAL A 288 6.73 6.92 -14.54
CA VAL A 288 7.67 5.78 -14.52
C VAL A 288 8.44 5.65 -13.21
N ASN A 289 8.39 6.67 -12.34
CA ASN A 289 8.88 6.58 -10.97
C ASN A 289 7.74 6.89 -9.99
N VAL A 290 7.12 5.83 -9.45
CA VAL A 290 5.99 5.93 -8.51
C VAL A 290 6.43 6.25 -7.07
N HIS A 291 7.73 6.24 -6.78
CA HIS A 291 8.31 6.49 -5.45
C HIS A 291 8.83 7.92 -5.28
N ILE A 292 8.32 8.86 -6.07
CA ILE A 292 8.57 10.29 -5.90
C ILE A 292 7.95 10.75 -4.56
N PRO A 293 8.73 11.33 -3.65
CA PRO A 293 8.19 11.86 -2.40
C PRO A 293 7.34 13.11 -2.68
N PRO A 294 6.43 13.51 -1.77
CA PRO A 294 5.57 14.67 -1.98
C PRO A 294 6.39 15.92 -2.31
N ARG A 295 5.86 16.86 -3.09
CA ARG A 295 6.61 18.08 -3.45
C ARG A 295 6.90 18.98 -2.24
N ARG A 296 6.03 18.92 -1.23
CA ARG A 296 6.07 19.78 -0.04
C ARG A 296 5.72 19.03 1.22
N VAL A 297 6.16 19.57 2.34
CA VAL A 297 6.01 19.01 3.69
C VAL A 297 5.82 20.12 4.71
N TRP A 298 4.94 19.94 5.69
CA TRP A 298 4.75 20.85 6.81
C TRP A 298 5.75 20.49 7.92
N ASP A 299 6.68 21.39 8.20
CA ASP A 299 7.52 21.32 9.38
C ASP A 299 6.76 21.90 10.58
N LEU A 300 6.42 21.03 11.53
CA LEU A 300 5.67 21.41 12.73
C LEU A 300 6.51 22.26 13.70
N TYR A 301 7.84 22.14 13.67
CA TYR A 301 8.71 22.84 14.62
C TYR A 301 8.79 24.33 14.25
N SER A 302 8.85 24.64 12.95
CA SER A 302 8.88 26.01 12.39
C SER A 302 7.50 26.56 12.01
N ASN A 303 6.48 25.71 11.95
CA ASN A 303 5.14 25.98 11.42
C ASN A 303 5.13 26.45 9.95
N ARG A 304 5.96 25.86 9.08
CA ARG A 304 6.06 26.25 7.66
C ARG A 304 6.04 25.05 6.72
N VAL A 305 5.47 25.26 5.53
CA VAL A 305 5.49 24.30 4.42
C VAL A 305 6.77 24.50 3.61
N LEU A 306 7.65 23.50 3.66
CA LEU A 306 8.93 23.44 2.94
C LEU A 306 8.80 22.64 1.63
N PRO A 307 9.69 22.87 0.65
CA PRO A 307 10.01 21.88 -0.38
C PRO A 307 10.59 20.61 0.27
N GLN A 308 10.09 19.44 -0.10
CA GLN A 308 10.49 18.15 0.51
C GLN A 308 12.01 17.88 0.42
N TRP A 309 12.68 18.36 -0.62
CA TRP A 309 14.12 18.17 -0.79
C TRP A 309 14.96 18.77 0.35
N ARG A 310 14.42 19.75 1.10
CA ARG A 310 15.05 20.31 2.30
C ARG A 310 15.21 19.28 3.43
N ILE A 311 14.37 18.25 3.47
CA ILE A 311 14.40 17.21 4.51
C ILE A 311 14.96 15.87 4.02
N THR A 312 15.23 15.70 2.72
CA THR A 312 15.75 14.45 2.14
C THR A 312 17.02 13.95 2.83
N GLY A 313 17.95 14.84 3.19
CA GLY A 313 19.17 14.49 3.93
C GLY A 313 18.95 13.95 5.35
N THR A 314 17.74 14.11 5.92
CA THR A 314 17.40 13.54 7.24
C THR A 314 16.98 12.08 7.18
N GLY A 315 16.76 11.52 5.99
CA GLY A 315 16.26 10.15 5.78
C GLY A 315 14.78 9.93 6.14
N LYS A 316 14.12 10.91 6.78
CA LYS A 316 12.72 10.82 7.21
C LYS A 316 11.74 11.13 6.08
N LEU A 317 10.55 10.53 6.18
CA LEU A 317 9.37 10.91 5.40
C LEU A 317 8.27 11.43 6.35
N PRO A 318 7.43 12.37 5.91
CA PRO A 318 6.43 12.97 6.78
C PRO A 318 5.29 12.01 7.14
N SER A 319 4.76 12.16 8.35
CA SER A 319 3.54 11.49 8.80
C SER A 319 2.35 12.03 7.99
N PRO A 320 1.63 11.21 7.21
CA PRO A 320 0.55 11.71 6.38
C PRO A 320 -0.76 11.78 7.17
N ILE A 321 -1.44 12.92 7.10
CA ILE A 321 -2.80 13.08 7.59
C ILE A 321 -3.78 12.58 6.53
N SER A 322 -4.78 11.81 6.97
CA SER A 322 -6.02 11.54 6.24
C SER A 322 -7.19 12.14 7.03
N HIS A 323 -8.22 12.63 6.35
CA HIS A 323 -9.38 13.21 7.04
C HIS A 323 -10.69 13.07 6.26
N ALA A 324 -11.82 13.09 6.97
CA ALA A 324 -13.12 13.20 6.35
C ALA A 324 -13.31 14.60 5.73
N TRP A 325 -14.21 14.69 4.75
CA TRP A 325 -14.64 15.98 4.23
C TRP A 325 -15.78 16.55 5.08
N VAL A 326 -15.94 17.86 5.03
CA VAL A 326 -17.17 18.54 5.50
C VAL A 326 -17.79 19.27 4.30
N ASP A 327 -19.06 19.62 4.38
CA ASP A 327 -19.74 20.29 3.26
C ASP A 327 -19.23 21.70 2.99
N LYS A 328 -19.40 22.19 1.75
CA LYS A 328 -18.86 23.50 1.34
C LYS A 328 -19.37 24.65 2.22
N GLY A 329 -20.61 24.56 2.70
CA GLY A 329 -21.18 25.50 3.66
C GLY A 329 -20.52 25.48 5.04
N ASP A 330 -19.82 24.40 5.39
CA ASP A 330 -19.11 24.19 6.66
C ASP A 330 -17.58 24.25 6.52
N ARG A 331 -17.06 24.72 5.38
CA ARG A 331 -15.64 25.07 5.20
C ARG A 331 -15.40 26.57 5.37
N VAL A 332 -14.14 26.91 5.57
CA VAL A 332 -13.60 28.26 5.43
C VAL A 332 -12.25 28.18 4.71
N ASP A 333 -12.07 29.07 3.73
CA ASP A 333 -10.86 29.16 2.91
C ASP A 333 -9.87 30.11 3.58
N VAL A 334 -8.87 29.56 4.30
CA VAL A 334 -7.96 30.33 5.16
C VAL A 334 -6.67 30.67 4.42
N TRP A 335 -6.35 31.96 4.31
CA TRP A 335 -5.01 32.41 3.94
C TRP A 335 -4.12 32.41 5.18
N THR A 336 -2.93 31.80 5.10
CA THR A 336 -2.05 31.57 6.25
C THR A 336 -0.57 31.72 5.89
N PRO A 337 0.28 32.23 6.81
CA PRO A 337 1.73 32.23 6.61
C PRO A 337 2.33 30.81 6.57
N ILE A 338 1.60 29.79 7.06
CA ILE A 338 2.08 28.39 7.09
C ILE A 338 2.44 27.88 5.70
N ASN A 339 1.66 28.23 4.66
CA ASN A 339 1.99 27.95 3.25
C ASN A 339 2.57 29.15 2.49
N GLY A 340 3.11 30.15 3.20
CA GLY A 340 3.63 31.40 2.61
C GLY A 340 2.57 32.25 1.92
N HIS A 341 1.30 32.12 2.31
CA HIS A 341 0.13 32.70 1.63
C HIS A 341 0.07 32.34 0.12
N ALA A 342 0.51 31.13 -0.24
CA ALA A 342 0.58 30.72 -1.63
C ALA A 342 -0.80 30.35 -2.22
N TRP A 343 -1.72 29.81 -1.41
CA TRP A 343 -3.11 29.51 -1.77
C TRP A 343 -4.00 29.50 -0.52
N PRO A 344 -5.33 29.67 -0.66
CA PRO A 344 -6.25 29.44 0.45
C PRO A 344 -6.26 27.97 0.86
N VAL A 345 -6.36 27.71 2.16
CA VAL A 345 -6.39 26.37 2.77
C VAL A 345 -7.83 26.05 3.20
N PRO A 346 -8.55 25.15 2.50
CA PRO A 346 -9.96 24.86 2.79
C PRO A 346 -10.09 23.93 4.01
N ILE A 347 -10.32 24.50 5.20
CA ILE A 347 -10.49 23.75 6.46
C ILE A 347 -11.93 23.79 6.98
N PRO A 348 -12.36 22.87 7.86
CA PRO A 348 -13.67 22.95 8.49
C PRO A 348 -13.84 24.20 9.36
N LYS A 349 -15.04 24.80 9.37
CA LYS A 349 -15.42 25.83 10.34
C LYS A 349 -15.22 25.30 11.76
N GLY A 350 -14.57 26.11 12.58
CA GLY A 350 -14.19 25.79 13.96
C GLY A 350 -12.85 25.04 14.10
N ALA A 351 -12.27 24.52 13.01
CA ALA A 351 -10.91 23.98 13.03
C ALA A 351 -9.88 25.10 12.92
N ASN A 352 -8.68 24.86 13.42
CA ASN A 352 -7.53 25.77 13.34
C ASN A 352 -6.25 24.93 13.14
N LEU A 353 -5.33 25.42 12.31
CA LEU A 353 -4.11 24.70 11.92
C LEU A 353 -3.10 24.58 13.06
N ASP A 354 -3.05 25.55 13.96
CA ASP A 354 -2.12 25.58 15.08
C ASP A 354 -2.58 24.63 16.21
N LEU A 355 -3.89 24.41 16.38
CA LEU A 355 -4.42 23.33 17.21
C LEU A 355 -4.06 21.94 16.64
N ILE A 356 -4.23 21.75 15.33
CA ILE A 356 -3.81 20.52 14.62
C ILE A 356 -2.31 20.29 14.81
N ARG A 357 -1.49 21.35 14.68
CA ARG A 357 -0.04 21.32 14.89
C ARG A 357 0.32 20.87 16.32
N ILE A 358 -0.32 21.43 17.35
CA ILE A 358 -0.13 21.03 18.74
C ILE A 358 -0.45 19.53 18.92
N GLU A 359 -1.56 19.05 18.34
CA GLU A 359 -1.94 17.64 18.38
C GLU A 359 -0.90 16.74 17.68
N MET A 360 -0.42 17.10 16.49
CA MET A 360 0.59 16.30 15.77
C MET A 360 1.95 16.30 16.51
N LEU A 361 2.33 17.40 17.16
CA LEU A 361 3.53 17.46 18.00
C LEU A 361 3.41 16.56 19.24
N ASN A 362 2.23 16.50 19.87
CA ASN A 362 1.93 15.59 20.98
C ASN A 362 1.87 14.11 20.53
N LEU A 363 1.44 13.81 19.31
CA LEU A 363 1.58 12.49 18.68
C LEU A 363 3.02 12.16 18.26
N GLY A 364 3.99 13.05 18.50
CA GLY A 364 5.41 12.80 18.27
C GLY A 364 5.89 13.10 16.86
N ALA A 365 5.07 13.65 15.96
CA ALA A 365 5.49 14.01 14.61
C ALA A 365 6.50 15.17 14.57
N LYS A 366 7.36 15.19 13.54
CA LYS A 366 8.33 16.27 13.23
C LYS A 366 8.01 16.94 11.90
N TYR A 367 7.62 16.13 10.92
CA TYR A 367 7.24 16.54 9.58
C TYR A 367 5.90 15.89 9.24
N VAL A 368 4.95 16.66 8.72
CA VAL A 368 3.60 16.18 8.38
C VAL A 368 3.28 16.47 6.93
N TRP A 369 2.52 15.57 6.29
CA TRP A 369 1.91 15.83 5.00
C TRP A 369 0.41 15.98 5.17
N LEU A 370 -0.14 17.09 4.68
CA LEU A 370 -1.55 17.39 4.69
C LEU A 370 -1.92 17.96 3.31
N ASP A 371 -2.85 17.32 2.62
CA ASP A 371 -3.22 17.62 1.23
C ASP A 371 -3.53 19.12 1.01
N VAL A 372 -4.34 19.73 1.88
CA VAL A 372 -4.73 21.15 1.79
C VAL A 372 -3.58 22.15 2.01
N LEU A 373 -2.50 21.74 2.69
CA LEU A 373 -1.29 22.56 2.90
C LEU A 373 -0.15 22.26 1.93
N CYS A 374 0.02 21.00 1.51
CA CYS A 374 1.19 20.54 0.77
C CYS A 374 0.93 20.47 -0.75
N LEU A 375 -0.30 20.14 -1.18
CA LEU A 375 -0.71 20.27 -2.58
C LEU A 375 -1.23 21.69 -2.84
N ARG A 376 -0.90 22.23 -4.02
CA ARG A 376 -1.38 23.54 -4.46
C ARG A 376 -2.90 23.50 -4.63
N GLN A 377 -3.62 24.33 -3.87
CA GLN A 377 -5.08 24.45 -3.94
C GLN A 377 -5.53 25.49 -4.97
N ARG A 378 -6.80 25.42 -5.38
CA ARG A 378 -7.40 26.33 -6.37
C ARG A 378 -7.48 27.77 -5.83
N GLY A 379 -7.24 28.75 -6.72
CA GLY A 379 -7.39 30.18 -6.41
C GLY A 379 -6.16 30.81 -5.75
N GLY A 380 -5.01 30.12 -5.79
CA GLY A 380 -3.75 30.61 -5.25
C GLY A 380 -2.92 31.48 -6.21
N ARG A 381 -1.81 31.98 -5.70
CA ARG A 381 -0.69 32.47 -6.52
C ARG A 381 -0.15 31.29 -7.33
N ARG A 382 0.15 31.54 -8.60
CA ARG A 382 0.62 30.53 -9.57
C ARG A 382 -0.36 29.35 -9.76
N GLU A 383 -1.64 29.63 -9.92
CA GLU A 383 -2.68 28.65 -10.34
C GLU A 383 -2.28 27.91 -11.65
N ASP A 384 -1.52 28.57 -12.54
CA ASP A 384 -0.95 27.98 -13.76
C ASP A 384 -0.13 26.70 -13.48
N LEU A 385 0.58 26.66 -12.35
CA LEU A 385 1.37 25.49 -11.96
C LEU A 385 0.51 24.36 -11.39
N ARG A 386 -0.74 24.59 -10.98
CA ARG A 386 -1.52 23.58 -10.27
C ARG A 386 -1.79 22.35 -11.12
N ILE A 387 -2.15 22.55 -12.39
CA ILE A 387 -2.43 21.45 -13.33
C ILE A 387 -1.16 20.63 -13.59
N GLU A 388 -0.01 21.28 -13.78
CA GLU A 388 1.27 20.61 -14.04
C GLU A 388 1.86 19.92 -12.80
N GLU A 389 1.70 20.52 -11.60
CA GLU A 389 2.03 19.85 -10.34
C GLU A 389 1.14 18.63 -10.12
N TRP A 390 -0.19 18.75 -10.31
CA TRP A 390 -1.14 17.68 -10.02
C TRP A 390 -0.97 16.45 -10.92
N LYS A 391 -0.55 16.60 -12.19
CA LYS A 391 -0.27 15.46 -13.09
C LYS A 391 0.64 14.40 -12.46
N LEU A 392 1.67 14.83 -11.73
CA LEU A 392 2.63 13.96 -11.05
C LEU A 392 2.32 13.81 -9.56
N ASP A 393 2.01 14.90 -8.86
CA ASP A 393 1.91 14.90 -7.41
C ASP A 393 0.66 14.15 -6.92
N VAL A 394 -0.49 14.25 -7.62
CA VAL A 394 -1.73 13.59 -7.18
C VAL A 394 -1.65 12.06 -7.29
N PRO A 395 -1.20 11.45 -8.40
CA PRO A 395 -1.04 10.00 -8.47
C PRO A 395 0.12 9.44 -7.65
N THR A 396 1.00 10.26 -7.07
CA THR A 396 2.14 9.78 -6.24
C THR A 396 1.90 9.87 -4.73
N ILE A 397 0.83 10.53 -4.25
CA ILE A 397 0.58 10.69 -2.80
C ILE A 397 0.46 9.35 -2.05
N GLY A 398 -0.10 8.31 -2.67
CA GLY A 398 -0.29 6.99 -2.07
C GLY A 398 1.03 6.31 -1.66
N TYR A 399 2.18 6.72 -2.20
CA TYR A 399 3.50 6.26 -1.74
C TYR A 399 3.73 6.56 -0.25
N LEU A 400 3.22 7.69 0.27
CA LEU A 400 3.31 8.02 1.70
C LEU A 400 2.56 7.01 2.59
N TYR A 401 1.38 6.59 2.14
CA TYR A 401 0.48 5.73 2.91
C TYR A 401 0.84 4.24 2.75
N LEU A 402 1.39 3.83 1.60
CA LEU A 402 1.81 2.45 1.31
C LEU A 402 3.15 2.03 1.92
N LEU A 403 3.85 2.90 2.66
CA LEU A 403 5.22 2.64 3.12
C LEU A 403 5.32 1.51 4.16
N ARG A 404 5.35 0.29 3.62
CA ARG A 404 5.76 -0.95 4.26
C ARG A 404 7.11 -0.74 4.93
N MET A 405 7.18 -1.04 6.23
CA MET A 405 8.44 -1.49 6.81
C MET A 405 8.89 -2.72 5.99
N MET A 406 9.83 -2.54 5.06
CA MET A 406 10.40 -3.62 4.24
C MET A 406 11.36 -4.49 5.07
N VAL A 407 10.80 -5.02 6.15
CA VAL A 407 11.38 -6.01 7.04
C VAL A 407 11.40 -7.32 6.26
N SER A 408 12.55 -7.60 5.68
CA SER A 408 12.93 -8.92 5.18
C SER A 408 13.20 -9.87 6.34
N GLN A 409 12.19 -10.12 7.18
CA GLN A 409 12.13 -11.37 7.95
C GLN A 409 12.08 -12.52 6.94
N PRO A 410 13.10 -13.39 6.87
CA PRO A 410 13.14 -14.42 5.85
C PRO A 410 12.02 -15.45 6.13
N PRO A 411 11.17 -15.79 5.16
CA PRO A 411 10.26 -16.92 5.32
C PRO A 411 11.08 -18.19 5.56
N GLY A 412 10.60 -19.05 6.45
CA GLY A 412 11.29 -20.29 6.85
C GLY A 412 11.67 -21.17 5.64
N PRO A 413 12.70 -22.03 5.77
CA PRO A 413 13.44 -22.61 4.63
C PRO A 413 12.67 -23.69 3.85
N ARG A 414 11.59 -23.30 3.14
CA ARG A 414 10.73 -24.18 2.32
C ARG A 414 10.33 -23.62 0.94
N LEU A 415 10.77 -22.42 0.55
CA LEU A 415 10.66 -21.97 -0.85
C LEU A 415 11.88 -22.40 -1.68
N ARG A 416 11.63 -22.81 -2.94
CA ARG A 416 12.70 -23.26 -3.86
C ARG A 416 13.57 -22.08 -4.31
N ARG A 417 14.89 -22.24 -4.19
CA ARG A 417 15.93 -21.22 -4.47
C ARG A 417 15.81 -20.51 -5.83
N SER A 418 15.19 -21.15 -6.83
CA SER A 418 15.03 -20.59 -8.18
C SER A 418 14.12 -19.36 -8.26
N LEU A 419 13.18 -19.17 -7.30
CA LEU A 419 12.32 -17.98 -7.26
C LEU A 419 13.02 -16.78 -6.60
N PHE A 420 14.04 -17.04 -5.79
CA PHE A 420 14.67 -16.07 -4.89
C PHE A 420 15.53 -15.05 -5.64
N TYR A 421 16.18 -15.45 -6.73
CA TYR A 421 17.04 -14.57 -7.54
C TYR A 421 16.25 -13.56 -8.38
N PHE A 422 15.05 -13.89 -8.85
CA PHE A 422 14.28 -13.00 -9.72
C PHE A 422 13.74 -11.77 -8.96
N ILE A 423 13.36 -11.96 -7.70
CA ILE A 423 12.84 -10.89 -6.82
C ILE A 423 13.98 -9.95 -6.36
N LEU A 424 15.20 -10.47 -6.16
CA LEU A 424 16.34 -9.69 -5.66
C LEU A 424 17.01 -8.77 -6.71
N ILE A 425 16.75 -8.96 -8.00
CA ILE A 425 17.43 -8.20 -9.07
C ILE A 425 16.72 -6.88 -9.42
N PHE A 426 15.42 -6.75 -9.13
CA PHE A 426 14.62 -5.58 -9.49
C PHE A 426 14.28 -4.63 -8.33
N VAL A 427 14.65 -4.97 -7.09
CA VAL A 427 14.43 -4.11 -5.92
C VAL A 427 15.70 -3.31 -5.61
N PRO A 428 15.77 -1.99 -5.89
CA PRO A 428 16.90 -1.17 -5.48
C PRO A 428 17.00 -1.16 -3.94
N ILE A 429 18.24 -1.16 -3.42
CA ILE A 429 18.53 -1.38 -2.00
C ILE A 429 17.74 -0.40 -1.13
N ILE A 430 16.77 -0.94 -0.39
CA ILE A 430 15.87 -0.16 0.46
C ILE A 430 16.67 0.35 1.66
N THR A 431 16.87 1.66 1.72
CA THR A 431 17.28 2.34 2.94
C THR A 431 16.11 2.32 3.93
N TYR A 432 16.40 2.12 5.22
CA TYR A 432 15.39 2.06 6.28
C TYR A 432 14.63 3.39 6.42
N ARG A 433 13.57 3.57 5.64
CA ARG A 433 12.59 4.64 5.80
C ARG A 433 11.44 4.11 6.63
N VAL A 434 11.47 4.43 7.93
CA VAL A 434 10.24 4.40 8.72
C VAL A 434 9.34 5.51 8.16
N ALA A 435 8.16 5.15 7.67
CA ALA A 435 7.10 6.15 7.53
C ALA A 435 6.52 6.37 8.93
N ASP A 436 6.45 7.63 9.33
CA ASP A 436 5.70 8.00 10.53
C ASP A 436 4.21 7.64 10.33
N VAL A 437 3.57 7.26 11.42
CA VAL A 437 2.21 6.69 11.47
C VAL A 437 1.18 7.57 10.75
N VAL A 438 0.25 6.95 10.01
CA VAL A 438 -0.84 7.67 9.33
C VAL A 438 -1.83 8.21 10.37
N VAL A 439 -2.18 9.49 10.29
CA VAL A 439 -3.08 10.12 11.28
C VAL A 439 -4.46 10.39 10.67
N TRP A 440 -5.53 9.86 11.25
CA TRP A 440 -6.89 9.92 10.70
C TRP A 440 -7.83 10.85 11.49
N TYR A 441 -8.36 11.91 10.87
CA TYR A 441 -9.47 12.70 11.41
C TYR A 441 -10.82 12.24 10.83
N LEU A 442 -11.42 11.24 11.47
CA LEU A 442 -12.68 10.59 11.05
C LEU A 442 -13.91 11.51 11.02
N SER A 443 -14.01 12.50 11.91
CA SER A 443 -15.10 13.51 11.94
C SER A 443 -14.74 14.83 11.22
N GLY A 444 -13.65 14.82 10.45
CA GLY A 444 -13.14 15.97 9.69
C GLY A 444 -11.95 16.65 10.33
N LEU A 445 -11.06 17.21 9.51
CA LEU A 445 -9.76 17.77 9.90
C LEU A 445 -9.83 18.69 11.13
N GLY A 446 -9.06 18.38 12.18
CA GLY A 446 -8.96 19.17 13.41
C GLY A 446 -10.18 19.11 14.33
N ARG A 447 -11.24 18.39 13.97
CA ARG A 447 -12.44 18.25 14.82
C ARG A 447 -12.29 17.10 15.82
N PRO A 448 -12.92 17.19 17.01
CA PRO A 448 -13.05 16.03 17.89
C PRO A 448 -13.84 14.91 17.21
N LEU A 449 -13.42 13.67 17.46
CA LEU A 449 -14.10 12.47 17.02
C LEU A 449 -15.48 12.40 17.69
N SER A 450 -16.53 12.39 16.88
CA SER A 450 -17.92 12.28 17.31
C SER A 450 -18.73 11.52 16.28
N LEU A 451 -19.73 10.79 16.76
CA LEU A 451 -20.70 10.06 15.95
C LEU A 451 -22.09 10.65 16.21
N LYS A 452 -22.83 10.92 15.15
CA LYS A 452 -24.25 11.29 15.15
C LYS A 452 -24.99 10.42 14.15
N GLU A 453 -26.29 10.28 14.34
CA GLU A 453 -27.13 9.47 13.45
C GLU A 453 -26.98 9.89 11.98
N GLY A 454 -26.60 8.94 11.12
CA GLY A 454 -26.31 9.17 9.70
C GLY A 454 -24.89 9.64 9.35
N ASP A 455 -23.98 9.88 10.31
CA ASP A 455 -22.59 10.28 10.02
C ASP A 455 -21.79 9.19 9.28
N LEU A 456 -22.11 7.90 9.50
CA LEU A 456 -21.46 6.76 8.83
C LEU A 456 -22.03 6.52 7.43
N GLU A 457 -23.34 6.74 7.28
CA GLU A 457 -24.10 6.66 6.05
C GLU A 457 -23.87 7.88 5.14
N SER A 458 -23.22 8.93 5.61
CA SER A 458 -22.94 10.16 4.83
C SER A 458 -21.88 9.96 3.74
N ASP A 459 -22.10 10.53 2.55
CA ASP A 459 -21.12 10.64 1.45
C ASP A 459 -19.86 11.46 1.84
N ARG A 460 -19.88 12.12 3.01
CA ARG A 460 -18.73 12.84 3.59
C ARG A 460 -17.88 11.97 4.53
N CYS A 461 -18.44 10.84 4.99
CA CYS A 461 -17.81 9.95 5.95
C CYS A 461 -16.44 9.46 5.46
N TRP A 462 -15.47 9.33 6.37
CA TRP A 462 -14.12 8.87 6.06
C TRP A 462 -14.12 7.53 5.31
N PHE A 463 -14.90 6.55 5.81
CA PHE A 463 -15.03 5.21 5.21
C PHE A 463 -15.60 5.24 3.79
N ARG A 464 -16.43 6.25 3.46
CA ARG A 464 -17.10 6.37 2.16
C ARG A 464 -16.35 7.23 1.15
N ARG A 465 -15.19 7.83 1.46
CA ARG A 465 -14.38 8.56 0.47
C ARG A 465 -13.62 7.59 -0.46
N ALA A 466 -13.49 7.95 -1.74
CA ALA A 466 -12.71 7.19 -2.72
C ALA A 466 -11.21 7.19 -2.37
N TRP A 467 -10.64 8.39 -2.17
CA TRP A 467 -9.22 8.57 -1.86
C TRP A 467 -8.78 7.83 -0.57
N THR A 468 -9.64 7.71 0.45
CA THR A 468 -9.27 7.06 1.71
C THR A 468 -8.98 5.55 1.57
N LEU A 469 -9.32 4.90 0.45
CA LEU A 469 -8.98 3.50 0.18
C LEU A 469 -7.47 3.25 -0.01
N GLN A 470 -6.73 4.25 -0.50
CA GLN A 470 -5.25 4.20 -0.52
C GLN A 470 -4.63 4.80 0.76
N GLU A 471 -5.39 5.56 1.55
CA GLU A 471 -4.92 6.26 2.76
C GLU A 471 -5.01 5.40 4.03
N VAL A 472 -5.39 4.12 3.93
CA VAL A 472 -5.53 3.21 5.09
C VAL A 472 -4.19 3.00 5.80
N GLY A 473 -3.14 2.73 5.04
CA GLY A 473 -1.80 2.46 5.54
C GLY A 473 -1.65 1.19 6.38
N ASN A 474 -0.44 0.98 6.93
CA ASN A 474 -0.08 -0.20 7.73
C ASN A 474 -0.02 0.09 9.24
N GLN A 475 0.15 1.36 9.63
CA GLN A 475 0.05 1.83 11.01
C GLN A 475 -0.76 3.11 11.03
N ARG A 476 -1.71 3.22 11.96
CA ARG A 476 -2.64 4.34 12.05
C ARG A 476 -2.86 4.82 13.50
N ILE A 477 -3.07 6.12 13.66
CA ILE A 477 -3.60 6.77 14.87
C ILE A 477 -4.86 7.53 14.48
N ILE A 478 -5.91 7.45 15.29
CA ILE A 478 -7.13 8.25 15.08
C ILE A 478 -6.98 9.53 15.91
N ALA A 479 -7.09 10.68 15.25
CA ALA A 479 -6.97 12.00 15.83
C ALA A 479 -8.33 12.64 16.12
N GLY A 480 -8.31 13.71 16.91
CA GLY A 480 -9.49 14.30 17.52
C GLY A 480 -10.01 13.51 18.72
N ASP A 481 -9.20 12.62 19.32
CA ASP A 481 -9.66 11.74 20.40
C ASP A 481 -10.05 12.51 21.67
N THR A 482 -11.01 11.97 22.44
CA THR A 482 -11.55 12.61 23.65
C THR A 482 -11.87 11.56 24.72
N PRO A 483 -11.72 11.88 26.04
CA PRO A 483 -11.86 10.89 27.12
C PRO A 483 -13.22 10.18 27.21
N ASP A 484 -14.27 10.79 26.66
CA ASP A 484 -15.64 10.23 26.60
C ASP A 484 -16.03 9.84 25.15
N GLY A 485 -15.03 9.64 24.28
CA GLY A 485 -15.19 9.48 22.84
C GLY A 485 -15.42 8.04 22.35
N PRO A 486 -15.77 7.85 21.06
CA PRO A 486 -16.13 6.54 20.50
C PRO A 486 -15.06 5.43 20.63
N LEU A 487 -13.78 5.80 20.75
CA LEU A 487 -12.65 4.86 20.90
C LEU A 487 -12.52 4.28 22.31
N HIS A 488 -13.14 4.91 23.30
CA HIS A 488 -13.09 4.47 24.71
C HIS A 488 -14.39 3.77 25.15
N ALA A 489 -15.42 3.77 24.30
CA ALA A 489 -16.62 2.97 24.47
C ALA A 489 -16.23 1.48 24.51
N LYS A 490 -16.74 0.75 25.51
CA LYS A 490 -16.51 -0.68 25.68
C LYS A 490 -17.68 -1.48 25.12
N PRO A 491 -17.46 -2.72 24.65
CA PRO A 491 -18.53 -3.66 24.44
C PRO A 491 -19.36 -3.88 25.70
N ILE A 492 -20.65 -4.18 25.52
CA ILE A 492 -21.60 -4.49 26.61
C ILE A 492 -21.61 -5.98 26.99
N ASP A 493 -21.02 -6.83 26.14
CA ASP A 493 -20.95 -8.28 26.28
C ASP A 493 -19.66 -8.86 25.64
N GLU A 494 -19.46 -10.18 25.77
CA GLU A 494 -18.33 -10.91 25.18
C GLU A 494 -18.48 -11.13 23.66
N ASP A 495 -19.68 -10.97 23.12
CA ASP A 495 -19.99 -11.07 21.68
C ASP A 495 -19.55 -9.83 20.89
N GLY A 496 -19.17 -8.74 21.58
CA GLY A 496 -18.66 -7.51 20.97
C GLY A 496 -19.73 -6.48 20.60
N ASN A 497 -20.95 -6.59 21.14
CA ASN A 497 -22.00 -5.58 20.92
C ASN A 497 -21.70 -4.29 21.67
N TYR A 498 -22.26 -3.17 21.21
CA TYR A 498 -22.12 -1.85 21.83
C TYR A 498 -23.48 -1.26 22.21
N GLU A 499 -23.49 -0.27 23.11
CA GLU A 499 -24.70 0.39 23.61
C GLU A 499 -25.60 0.99 22.50
N THR A 500 -25.02 1.38 21.35
CA THR A 500 -25.75 1.94 20.22
C THR A 500 -25.36 1.27 18.90
N GLU A 501 -26.31 1.19 17.97
CA GLU A 501 -26.11 0.64 16.62
C GLU A 501 -24.98 1.39 15.88
N ILE A 502 -24.88 2.71 16.05
CA ILE A 502 -23.84 3.52 15.41
C ILE A 502 -22.43 3.23 15.97
N LEU A 503 -22.28 2.94 17.28
CA LEU A 503 -21.01 2.47 17.84
C LEU A 503 -20.63 1.09 17.30
N ALA A 504 -21.60 0.17 17.22
CA ALA A 504 -21.37 -1.17 16.66
C ALA A 504 -20.98 -1.11 15.17
N LYS A 505 -21.66 -0.29 14.36
CA LYS A 505 -21.29 0.00 12.97
C LYS A 505 -19.89 0.59 12.86
N PHE A 506 -19.57 1.57 13.70
CA PHE A 506 -18.27 2.27 13.69
C PHE A 506 -17.10 1.31 13.96
N HIS A 507 -17.18 0.53 15.05
CA HIS A 507 -16.13 -0.43 15.39
C HIS A 507 -16.03 -1.57 14.36
N LYS A 508 -17.16 -2.03 13.80
CA LYS A 508 -17.17 -2.99 12.68
C LYS A 508 -16.53 -2.42 11.40
N GLN A 509 -16.73 -1.13 11.09
CA GLN A 509 -16.08 -0.46 9.96
C GLN A 509 -14.58 -0.26 10.18
N LEU A 510 -14.13 0.01 11.42
CA LEU A 510 -12.71 0.03 11.75
C LEU A 510 -12.07 -1.35 11.57
N GLN A 511 -12.70 -2.41 12.08
CA GLN A 511 -12.22 -3.79 11.95
C GLN A 511 -12.15 -4.24 10.47
N ALA A 512 -13.16 -3.91 9.66
CA ALA A 512 -13.17 -4.24 8.23
C ALA A 512 -12.01 -3.61 7.44
N LEU A 513 -11.40 -2.52 7.93
CA LEU A 513 -10.18 -1.96 7.33
C LEU A 513 -8.90 -2.72 7.69
N ASP A 514 -8.90 -3.49 8.79
CA ASP A 514 -7.80 -4.41 9.12
C ASP A 514 -7.84 -5.67 8.24
N ASP A 515 -9.04 -6.13 7.88
CA ASP A 515 -9.25 -7.19 6.87
C ASP A 515 -8.87 -6.76 5.44
N ILE A 516 -8.71 -5.45 5.18
CA ILE A 516 -8.21 -4.88 3.90
C ILE A 516 -6.67 -4.72 3.93
N SER A 517 -5.99 -5.50 4.77
CA SER A 517 -4.54 -5.52 4.97
C SER A 517 -3.71 -5.44 3.67
N PRO A 518 -2.55 -4.74 3.66
CA PRO A 518 -1.59 -4.79 2.56
C PRO A 518 -1.08 -6.19 2.20
N ASP A 519 -1.16 -7.17 3.11
CA ASP A 519 -0.68 -8.54 2.88
C ASP A 519 -1.78 -9.49 2.32
N SER A 520 -3.04 -9.05 2.21
CA SER A 520 -4.16 -9.82 1.65
C SER A 520 -4.57 -9.29 0.28
N TYR A 521 -3.92 -9.78 -0.79
CA TYR A 521 -4.19 -9.36 -2.16
C TYR A 521 -5.51 -9.96 -2.70
N GLU A 522 -6.57 -9.15 -2.78
CA GLU A 522 -7.81 -9.51 -3.47
C GLU A 522 -8.33 -8.34 -4.32
N MET A 523 -7.97 -8.32 -5.62
CA MET A 523 -8.30 -7.22 -6.52
C MET A 523 -9.80 -6.92 -6.58
N PHE A 524 -10.67 -7.93 -6.70
CA PHE A 524 -12.11 -7.69 -6.82
C PHE A 524 -12.76 -7.24 -5.51
N SER A 525 -12.21 -7.62 -4.36
CA SER A 525 -12.62 -7.11 -3.05
C SER A 525 -12.28 -5.62 -2.92
N LEU A 526 -11.09 -5.20 -3.38
CA LEU A 526 -10.70 -3.78 -3.48
C LEU A 526 -11.59 -2.99 -4.45
N LEU A 527 -11.94 -3.56 -5.61
CA LEU A 527 -12.83 -2.93 -6.59
C LEU A 527 -14.26 -2.79 -6.04
N ALA A 528 -14.76 -3.78 -5.30
CA ALA A 528 -16.06 -3.72 -4.62
C ALA A 528 -16.08 -2.62 -3.54
N GLU A 529 -14.99 -2.45 -2.79
CA GLU A 529 -14.82 -1.32 -1.88
C GLU A 529 -14.88 0.04 -2.59
N MET A 530 -14.36 0.14 -3.82
CA MET A 530 -14.48 1.36 -4.63
C MET A 530 -15.90 1.58 -5.20
N GLN A 531 -16.71 0.53 -5.40
CA GLN A 531 -18.13 0.67 -5.74
C GLN A 531 -18.87 1.51 -4.68
N ASN A 532 -18.71 1.16 -3.40
CA ASN A 532 -19.39 1.77 -2.25
C ASN A 532 -18.95 3.22 -1.91
N ARG A 533 -17.83 3.67 -2.48
CA ARG A 533 -17.19 4.97 -2.16
C ARG A 533 -17.72 6.12 -3.03
N VAL A 534 -17.36 7.35 -2.66
CA VAL A 534 -17.81 8.61 -3.27
C VAL A 534 -16.62 9.56 -3.42
N SER A 535 -16.64 10.39 -4.46
CA SER A 535 -15.59 11.37 -4.75
C SER A 535 -16.17 12.73 -5.17
N ALA A 536 -15.32 13.76 -5.23
CA ALA A 536 -15.72 15.09 -5.72
C ALA A 536 -15.43 15.24 -7.22
N ASN A 537 -14.33 14.66 -7.70
CA ASN A 537 -14.12 14.40 -9.12
C ASN A 537 -14.34 12.89 -9.37
N PRO A 538 -15.18 12.47 -10.34
CA PRO A 538 -15.32 11.07 -10.68
C PRO A 538 -13.97 10.35 -10.96
N VAL A 539 -12.98 11.04 -11.56
CA VAL A 539 -11.65 10.49 -11.87
C VAL A 539 -10.88 10.07 -10.60
N ASP A 540 -11.15 10.68 -9.44
CA ASP A 540 -10.58 10.30 -8.14
C ASP A 540 -10.77 8.80 -7.85
N LYS A 541 -11.89 8.19 -8.28
CA LYS A 541 -12.16 6.76 -8.06
C LYS A 541 -11.17 5.85 -8.80
N VAL A 542 -10.71 6.28 -9.98
CA VAL A 542 -9.70 5.52 -10.75
C VAL A 542 -8.31 5.79 -10.18
N ALA A 543 -7.99 7.06 -9.93
CA ALA A 543 -6.67 7.45 -9.43
C ALA A 543 -6.37 6.83 -8.03
N GLY A 544 -7.36 6.79 -7.13
CA GLY A 544 -7.25 6.16 -5.81
C GLY A 544 -7.08 4.63 -5.81
N LEU A 545 -7.21 3.96 -6.95
CA LEU A 545 -6.90 2.53 -7.10
C LEU A 545 -5.43 2.27 -7.49
N ALA A 546 -4.73 3.24 -8.07
CA ALA A 546 -3.47 3.00 -8.78
C ALA A 546 -2.39 2.33 -7.91
N PHE A 547 -2.22 2.80 -6.68
CA PHE A 547 -1.28 2.22 -5.72
C PHE A 547 -1.75 0.88 -5.15
N ARG A 548 -3.06 0.67 -4.98
CA ARG A 548 -3.63 -0.57 -4.42
C ARG A 548 -3.72 -1.71 -5.44
N LEU A 549 -3.55 -1.43 -6.73
CA LEU A 549 -3.47 -2.42 -7.82
C LEU A 549 -2.01 -2.75 -8.24
N GLU A 550 -1.03 -2.49 -7.36
CA GLU A 550 0.41 -2.77 -7.58
C GLU A 550 0.94 -2.25 -8.92
N SER A 551 0.52 -1.05 -9.32
CA SER A 551 0.86 -0.47 -10.62
C SER A 551 2.34 -0.05 -10.69
N ALA A 552 3.10 -0.65 -11.61
CA ALA A 552 4.56 -0.48 -11.70
C ALA A 552 4.97 0.89 -12.25
N THR A 553 4.19 1.40 -13.20
CA THR A 553 4.08 2.82 -13.55
C THR A 553 2.66 3.28 -13.17
N VAL A 554 2.37 4.58 -13.15
CA VAL A 554 1.02 5.10 -12.82
C VAL A 554 0.59 6.15 -13.86
N PRO A 555 -0.68 6.19 -14.32
CA PRO A 555 -1.14 7.25 -15.22
C PRO A 555 -1.03 8.65 -14.60
N ALA A 556 -0.64 9.64 -15.39
CA ALA A 556 -0.70 11.05 -14.97
C ALA A 556 -2.15 11.50 -14.73
N TYR A 557 -2.36 12.37 -13.74
CA TYR A 557 -3.70 12.84 -13.38
C TYR A 557 -4.19 13.98 -14.28
N TYR A 558 -5.41 13.85 -14.79
CA TYR A 558 -6.10 14.89 -15.57
C TYR A 558 -7.54 15.04 -15.08
N GLU A 559 -7.87 16.19 -14.46
CA GLU A 559 -9.19 16.45 -13.85
C GLU A 559 -10.39 16.25 -14.81
N ASN A 560 -10.18 16.36 -16.12
CA ASN A 560 -11.22 16.36 -17.14
C ASN A 560 -11.15 15.13 -18.09
N GLN A 561 -10.37 14.10 -17.75
CA GLN A 561 -10.28 12.87 -18.54
C GLN A 561 -11.56 12.04 -18.41
N SER A 562 -11.94 11.27 -19.45
CA SER A 562 -13.07 10.35 -19.31
C SER A 562 -12.72 9.19 -18.36
N LEU A 563 -13.72 8.68 -17.66
CA LEU A 563 -13.53 7.57 -16.72
C LEU A 563 -13.00 6.30 -17.38
N GLU A 564 -13.44 6.03 -18.61
CA GLU A 564 -12.95 4.88 -19.38
C GLU A 564 -11.51 5.10 -19.83
N ASP A 565 -11.12 6.30 -20.28
CA ASP A 565 -9.73 6.57 -20.67
C ASP A 565 -8.78 6.46 -19.46
N ALA A 566 -9.22 6.92 -18.28
CA ALA A 566 -8.45 6.79 -17.04
C ALA A 566 -8.31 5.32 -16.62
N TRP A 567 -9.41 4.55 -16.68
CA TRP A 567 -9.41 3.11 -16.38
C TRP A 567 -8.59 2.31 -17.40
N VAL A 568 -8.67 2.66 -18.68
CA VAL A 568 -7.85 2.10 -19.75
C VAL A 568 -6.38 2.36 -19.48
N ALA A 569 -5.99 3.59 -19.14
CA ALA A 569 -4.62 3.93 -18.79
C ALA A 569 -4.13 3.13 -17.56
N LEU A 570 -4.94 3.00 -16.51
CA LEU A 570 -4.56 2.25 -15.30
C LEU A 570 -4.39 0.75 -15.56
N VAL A 571 -5.33 0.08 -16.24
CA VAL A 571 -5.19 -1.36 -16.53
C VAL A 571 -4.01 -1.67 -17.46
N ASN A 572 -3.57 -0.68 -18.23
CA ASN A 572 -2.34 -0.80 -19.03
C ASN A 572 -1.06 -0.79 -18.15
N THR A 573 -1.09 -0.24 -16.93
CA THR A 573 0.10 -0.09 -16.05
C THR A 573 0.12 -1.04 -14.83
N ILE A 574 -1.01 -1.63 -14.43
CA ILE A 574 -1.05 -2.68 -13.38
C ILE A 574 -0.25 -3.93 -13.78
N ILE A 575 0.26 -4.69 -12.82
CA ILE A 575 1.07 -5.89 -13.11
C ILE A 575 0.28 -6.98 -13.86
N ALA A 576 1.03 -7.83 -14.58
CA ALA A 576 0.47 -8.87 -15.46
C ALA A 576 -0.42 -9.92 -14.74
N TRP A 577 -0.26 -10.06 -13.42
CA TRP A 577 -1.14 -10.83 -12.54
C TRP A 577 -2.56 -10.23 -12.49
N CYS A 578 -2.70 -8.93 -12.16
CA CYS A 578 -3.99 -8.25 -12.05
C CYS A 578 -4.76 -8.26 -13.38
N ARG A 579 -4.03 -8.07 -14.51
CA ARG A 579 -4.61 -8.24 -15.85
C ARG A 579 -5.10 -9.67 -16.09
N ALA A 580 -4.40 -10.69 -15.59
CA ALA A 580 -4.87 -12.07 -15.71
C ALA A 580 -6.14 -12.30 -14.87
N GLU A 581 -6.28 -11.70 -13.69
CA GLU A 581 -7.51 -11.78 -12.91
C GLU A 581 -8.71 -11.11 -13.62
N LEU A 582 -8.52 -9.94 -14.26
CA LEU A 582 -9.54 -9.31 -15.12
C LEU A 582 -9.95 -10.22 -16.30
N LEU A 583 -9.01 -10.99 -16.83
CA LEU A 583 -9.24 -11.96 -17.92
C LEU A 583 -9.97 -13.22 -17.43
N PHE A 584 -9.48 -13.86 -16.37
CA PHE A 584 -9.88 -15.20 -15.91
C PHE A 584 -11.02 -15.24 -14.89
N LEU A 585 -11.33 -14.14 -14.19
CA LEU A 585 -12.31 -14.12 -13.10
C LEU A 585 -13.53 -13.25 -13.41
N TYR A 586 -13.36 -12.09 -14.04
CA TYR A 586 -14.50 -11.24 -14.40
C TYR A 586 -15.36 -11.92 -15.49
N PRO A 587 -16.69 -12.09 -15.30
CA PRO A 587 -17.47 -13.03 -16.10
C PRO A 587 -17.98 -12.50 -17.44
N GLU A 588 -18.33 -11.21 -17.55
CA GLU A 588 -18.84 -10.65 -18.81
C GLU A 588 -17.67 -10.30 -19.76
N PRO A 589 -17.89 -10.22 -21.08
CA PRO A 589 -16.96 -9.57 -22.00
C PRO A 589 -17.03 -8.05 -21.83
N GLY A 590 -15.93 -7.36 -22.17
CA GLY A 590 -15.83 -5.90 -22.13
C GLY A 590 -16.85 -5.20 -23.04
N THR A 591 -17.41 -4.09 -22.55
CA THR A 591 -18.24 -3.16 -23.35
C THR A 591 -17.44 -2.04 -24.02
N ALA A 592 -16.17 -1.85 -23.65
CA ALA A 592 -15.25 -0.89 -24.24
C ALA A 592 -14.51 -1.47 -25.48
N SER A 593 -13.47 -0.77 -25.94
CA SER A 593 -12.64 -1.17 -27.10
C SER A 593 -11.91 -2.49 -26.92
N LYS A 594 -11.60 -2.88 -25.66
CA LYS A 594 -10.98 -4.16 -25.30
C LYS A 594 -12.04 -5.08 -24.69
N ARG A 595 -12.28 -6.25 -25.30
CA ARG A 595 -13.34 -7.22 -24.96
C ARG A 595 -12.90 -8.20 -23.86
N TRP A 596 -11.60 -8.37 -23.65
CA TRP A 596 -11.03 -9.31 -22.68
C TRP A 596 -11.14 -8.88 -21.22
N ARG A 597 -11.34 -7.57 -20.96
CA ARG A 597 -11.44 -6.95 -19.63
C ARG A 597 -12.73 -6.13 -19.47
N PRO A 598 -13.24 -5.92 -18.24
CA PRO A 598 -14.35 -5.01 -18.01
C PRO A 598 -13.99 -3.56 -18.33
N SER A 599 -14.99 -2.82 -18.79
CA SER A 599 -15.00 -1.35 -18.78
C SER A 599 -15.15 -0.80 -17.35
N TRP A 600 -14.93 0.50 -17.17
CA TRP A 600 -15.16 1.17 -15.89
C TRP A 600 -16.63 1.09 -15.45
N ASP A 601 -17.56 1.27 -16.38
CA ASP A 601 -19.00 1.10 -16.12
C ASP A 601 -19.32 -0.31 -15.60
N GLN A 602 -18.72 -1.35 -16.18
CA GLN A 602 -18.85 -2.72 -15.70
C GLN A 602 -18.26 -2.91 -14.31
N VAL A 603 -17.04 -2.42 -14.05
CA VAL A 603 -16.41 -2.45 -12.72
C VAL A 603 -17.27 -1.76 -11.66
N MET A 604 -17.98 -0.69 -12.02
CA MET A 604 -18.72 0.15 -11.07
C MET A 604 -20.21 -0.22 -10.91
N THR A 605 -20.80 -0.99 -11.83
CA THR A 605 -22.25 -1.31 -11.82
C THR A 605 -22.57 -2.81 -11.69
N ARG A 606 -21.59 -3.70 -11.91
CA ARG A 606 -21.82 -5.16 -11.95
C ARG A 606 -21.38 -5.86 -10.67
N PRO A 607 -22.04 -6.96 -10.27
CA PRO A 607 -21.53 -7.84 -9.22
C PRO A 607 -20.14 -8.35 -9.57
N LEU A 608 -19.19 -8.17 -8.66
CA LEU A 608 -17.80 -8.58 -8.85
C LEU A 608 -17.53 -9.98 -8.27
N PRO A 609 -16.57 -10.75 -8.84
CA PRO A 609 -16.13 -12.03 -8.28
C PRO A 609 -15.69 -11.92 -6.81
N THR A 610 -16.19 -12.81 -5.95
CA THR A 610 -16.06 -12.69 -4.49
C THR A 610 -14.82 -13.36 -3.88
N LYS A 611 -13.94 -13.97 -4.70
CA LYS A 611 -12.55 -14.41 -4.40
C LYS A 611 -11.96 -15.17 -5.59
N GLY A 612 -10.62 -15.31 -5.61
CA GLY A 612 -9.91 -16.26 -6.46
C GLY A 612 -8.55 -15.74 -6.94
N GLU A 613 -7.50 -16.56 -6.81
CA GLU A 613 -6.20 -16.32 -7.45
C GLU A 613 -6.10 -17.17 -8.73
N CYS A 614 -5.98 -16.54 -9.90
CA CYS A 614 -6.03 -17.31 -11.15
C CYS A 614 -4.75 -18.13 -11.44
N GLY A 615 -3.58 -17.65 -11.01
CA GLY A 615 -2.28 -18.30 -11.30
C GLY A 615 -1.90 -18.23 -12.79
N ALA A 616 -2.07 -17.06 -13.40
CA ALA A 616 -1.76 -16.78 -14.80
C ALA A 616 -1.20 -15.35 -14.98
N TRP A 617 -0.73 -15.04 -16.19
CA TRP A 617 -0.18 -13.72 -16.54
C TRP A 617 -0.73 -13.24 -17.89
N ALA A 618 -1.27 -12.03 -17.90
CA ALA A 618 -1.65 -11.31 -19.12
C ALA A 618 -0.65 -10.16 -19.35
N GLY A 619 0.25 -10.39 -20.31
CA GLY A 619 1.23 -9.42 -20.76
C GLY A 619 0.61 -8.38 -21.70
N ARG A 620 1.36 -7.31 -21.91
CA ARG A 620 1.00 -6.22 -22.81
C ARG A 620 2.26 -5.78 -23.54
N ASP A 621 2.10 -5.39 -24.78
CA ASP A 621 3.13 -4.79 -25.62
C ASP A 621 2.85 -3.28 -25.73
N GLU A 622 3.81 -2.45 -25.30
CA GLU A 622 3.61 -1.00 -25.17
C GLU A 622 3.73 -0.26 -26.50
N GLU A 623 4.53 -0.77 -27.44
CA GLU A 623 4.73 -0.18 -28.76
C GLU A 623 3.54 -0.46 -29.70
N THR A 624 2.94 -1.66 -29.59
CA THR A 624 1.88 -2.13 -30.51
C THR A 624 0.46 -2.11 -29.94
N ASP A 625 0.27 -1.76 -28.65
CA ASP A 625 -1.00 -1.89 -27.90
C ASP A 625 -1.54 -3.34 -27.83
N VAL A 626 -0.72 -4.36 -28.13
CA VAL A 626 -1.16 -5.76 -28.17
C VAL A 626 -1.13 -6.38 -26.76
N ASP A 627 -2.31 -6.61 -26.20
CA ASP A 627 -2.49 -7.41 -24.99
C ASP A 627 -2.44 -8.92 -25.33
N TRP A 628 -1.84 -9.74 -24.47
CA TRP A 628 -1.65 -11.17 -24.72
C TRP A 628 -1.65 -12.02 -23.46
N CYS A 629 -2.05 -13.29 -23.57
CA CYS A 629 -1.99 -14.26 -22.49
C CYS A 629 -1.36 -15.58 -22.97
N GLU A 630 -0.46 -16.15 -22.18
CA GLU A 630 0.02 -17.52 -22.35
C GLU A 630 -0.77 -18.45 -21.43
N GLY A 631 -1.21 -19.59 -21.97
CA GLY A 631 -2.05 -20.54 -21.25
C GLY A 631 -2.35 -21.79 -22.06
N TYR A 632 -3.00 -22.76 -21.42
CA TYR A 632 -3.37 -24.02 -22.05
C TYR A 632 -4.56 -23.81 -22.99
N CYS A 633 -4.36 -24.03 -24.28
CA CYS A 633 -5.33 -23.73 -25.33
C CYS A 633 -6.06 -25.00 -25.78
N ILE A 634 -7.37 -24.90 -25.89
CA ILE A 634 -8.24 -25.91 -26.51
C ILE A 634 -9.00 -25.21 -27.64
N GLU A 635 -8.70 -25.54 -28.89
CA GLU A 635 -9.27 -24.82 -30.05
C GLU A 635 -10.75 -25.14 -30.29
N LYS A 636 -11.24 -26.29 -29.79
CA LYS A 636 -12.64 -26.71 -29.87
C LYS A 636 -13.04 -27.46 -28.59
N GLY A 637 -13.83 -26.81 -27.75
CA GLY A 637 -14.57 -27.47 -26.66
C GLY A 637 -16.04 -27.09 -26.71
N PHE A 638 -16.92 -28.08 -26.76
CA PHE A 638 -18.37 -27.88 -26.72
C PHE A 638 -18.83 -27.75 -25.26
N VAL A 639 -19.50 -26.65 -24.92
CA VAL A 639 -19.95 -26.37 -23.56
C VAL A 639 -21.48 -26.36 -23.51
N LYS A 640 -22.05 -27.04 -22.51
CA LYS A 640 -23.51 -27.14 -22.26
C LYS A 640 -23.84 -27.09 -20.77
N GLY A 641 -25.10 -26.86 -20.44
CA GLY A 641 -25.62 -26.72 -19.08
C GLY A 641 -25.45 -25.32 -18.47
N LEU A 642 -24.85 -24.36 -19.18
CA LEU A 642 -24.54 -23.02 -18.68
C LEU A 642 -25.30 -21.89 -19.40
N ALA A 643 -26.27 -22.21 -20.25
CA ALA A 643 -27.01 -21.23 -21.05
C ALA A 643 -28.09 -20.46 -20.26
N VAL A 644 -28.63 -21.05 -19.19
CA VAL A 644 -29.68 -20.45 -18.34
C VAL A 644 -29.08 -20.05 -16.98
N GLY A 645 -29.55 -18.96 -16.39
CA GLY A 645 -29.18 -18.52 -15.03
C GLY A 645 -29.94 -19.30 -13.94
N ASP A 646 -29.36 -19.42 -12.75
CA ASP A 646 -30.07 -19.91 -11.56
C ASP A 646 -30.76 -18.73 -10.86
N ALA A 647 -32.08 -18.83 -10.68
CA ALA A 647 -32.88 -17.82 -9.99
C ALA A 647 -32.48 -17.64 -8.51
N ASN A 648 -31.82 -18.63 -7.91
CA ASN A 648 -31.31 -18.59 -6.53
C ASN A 648 -29.88 -18.01 -6.44
N GLY A 649 -29.27 -17.63 -7.57
CA GLY A 649 -27.93 -17.04 -7.62
C GLY A 649 -26.76 -18.02 -7.40
N ALA A 650 -27.02 -19.32 -7.21
CA ALA A 650 -25.99 -20.33 -6.95
C ALA A 650 -25.08 -20.61 -8.16
N GLY A 651 -23.91 -21.20 -7.89
CA GLY A 651 -22.95 -21.59 -8.92
C GLY A 651 -23.51 -22.69 -9.83
N ARG A 652 -23.44 -22.46 -11.15
CA ARG A 652 -24.10 -23.30 -12.16
C ARG A 652 -23.19 -24.39 -12.67
N CYS A 653 -23.62 -25.64 -12.58
CA CYS A 653 -22.89 -26.81 -13.07
C CYS A 653 -23.18 -27.08 -14.55
N GLY A 654 -22.13 -27.20 -15.35
CA GLY A 654 -22.20 -27.56 -16.76
C GLY A 654 -21.21 -28.66 -17.14
N GLN A 655 -21.12 -28.92 -18.44
CA GLN A 655 -20.22 -29.92 -19.00
C GLN A 655 -19.45 -29.35 -20.20
N LEU A 656 -18.12 -29.47 -20.14
CA LEU A 656 -17.20 -29.30 -21.26
C LEU A 656 -16.99 -30.67 -21.92
N ALA A 657 -17.21 -30.76 -23.23
CA ALA A 657 -16.88 -31.90 -24.05
C ALA A 657 -15.75 -31.52 -25.04
N VAL A 658 -14.71 -32.34 -25.12
CA VAL A 658 -13.56 -32.17 -26.01
C VAL A 658 -13.23 -33.49 -26.70
N GLU A 659 -12.76 -33.44 -27.94
CA GLU A 659 -12.35 -34.62 -28.71
C GLU A 659 -10.83 -34.77 -28.65
N ASP A 660 -10.35 -36.01 -28.45
CA ASP A 660 -8.91 -36.33 -28.56
C ASP A 660 -8.49 -36.66 -30.01
N GLU A 661 -7.21 -36.96 -30.22
CA GLU A 661 -6.64 -37.31 -31.53
C GLU A 661 -7.24 -38.59 -32.15
N SER A 662 -7.91 -39.43 -31.36
CA SER A 662 -8.65 -40.61 -31.84
C SER A 662 -10.10 -40.30 -32.23
N GLY A 663 -10.57 -39.08 -31.99
CA GLY A 663 -11.98 -38.69 -32.11
C GLY A 663 -12.85 -39.11 -30.93
N THR A 664 -12.26 -39.55 -29.81
CA THR A 664 -13.01 -39.93 -28.62
C THR A 664 -13.42 -38.68 -27.85
N THR A 665 -14.72 -38.51 -27.58
CA THR A 665 -15.24 -37.36 -26.83
C THR A 665 -15.10 -37.57 -25.32
N HIS A 666 -14.29 -36.74 -24.67
CA HIS A 666 -14.10 -36.71 -23.22
C HIS A 666 -14.92 -35.59 -22.57
N ALA A 667 -15.70 -35.94 -21.55
CA ALA A 667 -16.60 -35.01 -20.86
C ALA A 667 -16.10 -34.66 -19.44
N PHE A 668 -16.07 -33.36 -19.13
CA PHE A 668 -15.56 -32.78 -17.88
C PHE A 668 -16.63 -31.89 -17.23
N GLN A 669 -16.79 -31.98 -15.91
CA GLN A 669 -17.70 -31.09 -15.17
C GLN A 669 -17.04 -29.73 -14.95
N VAL A 670 -17.80 -28.67 -15.19
CA VAL A 670 -17.36 -27.26 -15.05
C VAL A 670 -18.40 -26.46 -14.25
N ILE A 671 -17.97 -25.37 -13.61
CA ILE A 671 -18.80 -24.55 -12.74
C ILE A 671 -18.68 -23.08 -13.13
N ALA A 672 -19.79 -22.41 -13.42
CA ALA A 672 -19.85 -20.96 -13.54
C ALA A 672 -20.35 -20.35 -12.22
N THR A 673 -19.46 -19.67 -11.48
CA THR A 673 -19.76 -18.98 -10.21
C THR A 673 -20.53 -17.65 -10.39
N HIS A 674 -21.11 -17.44 -11.57
CA HIS A 674 -21.79 -16.21 -11.99
C HIS A 674 -23.04 -16.53 -12.81
N GLN A 675 -23.96 -15.56 -12.91
CA GLN A 675 -25.22 -15.72 -13.66
C GLN A 675 -25.18 -15.26 -15.12
N TYR A 676 -24.08 -14.62 -15.57
CA TYR A 676 -23.91 -14.29 -17.00
C TYR A 676 -23.99 -15.56 -17.88
N PRO A 677 -24.88 -15.61 -18.90
CA PRO A 677 -25.19 -16.85 -19.62
C PRO A 677 -24.10 -17.25 -20.61
N ILE A 678 -23.90 -18.56 -20.75
CA ILE A 678 -22.93 -19.18 -21.66
C ILE A 678 -23.72 -20.10 -22.61
N PRO A 679 -24.07 -19.64 -23.82
CA PRO A 679 -24.82 -20.42 -24.80
C PRO A 679 -24.23 -21.81 -25.08
N GLU A 680 -25.08 -22.77 -25.43
CA GLU A 680 -24.63 -24.13 -25.74
C GLU A 680 -24.02 -24.21 -27.15
N GLN A 681 -22.70 -24.17 -27.23
CA GLN A 681 -21.95 -24.17 -28.49
C GLN A 681 -20.48 -24.58 -28.27
N THR A 682 -19.75 -24.72 -29.38
CA THR A 682 -18.29 -24.86 -29.36
C THR A 682 -17.62 -23.50 -29.13
N TYR A 683 -16.62 -23.49 -28.26
CA TYR A 683 -15.73 -22.38 -27.95
C TYR A 683 -14.28 -22.76 -28.20
N ALA A 684 -13.42 -21.75 -28.37
CA ALA A 684 -12.01 -21.88 -28.04
C ALA A 684 -11.82 -21.51 -26.56
N LEU A 685 -10.93 -22.20 -25.86
CA LEU A 685 -10.72 -22.02 -24.43
C LEU A 685 -9.24 -21.77 -24.10
N ILE A 686 -8.99 -20.90 -23.12
CA ILE A 686 -7.67 -20.66 -22.53
C ILE A 686 -7.75 -20.99 -21.04
N GLY A 687 -6.93 -21.93 -20.56
CA GLY A 687 -6.82 -22.35 -19.17
C GLY A 687 -5.59 -21.77 -18.48
N ALA A 688 -5.77 -21.32 -17.23
CA ALA A 688 -4.72 -20.71 -16.42
C ALA A 688 -3.55 -21.68 -16.16
N HIS A 689 -2.32 -21.25 -16.46
CA HIS A 689 -1.17 -22.14 -16.60
C HIS A 689 -0.79 -22.90 -15.31
N MET A 690 -0.87 -22.25 -14.14
CA MET A 690 -0.44 -22.90 -12.89
C MET A 690 -1.45 -23.91 -12.32
N SER A 691 -2.75 -23.66 -12.49
CA SER A 691 -3.81 -24.37 -11.78
C SER A 691 -4.68 -25.27 -12.66
N LEU A 692 -4.81 -24.97 -13.96
CA LEU A 692 -5.88 -25.47 -14.85
C LEU A 692 -7.29 -25.35 -14.25
N GLU A 693 -7.47 -24.50 -13.24
CA GLU A 693 -8.74 -24.35 -12.52
C GLU A 693 -9.63 -23.32 -13.22
N TYR A 694 -9.06 -22.18 -13.60
CA TYR A 694 -9.78 -21.08 -14.24
C TYR A 694 -9.63 -21.15 -15.76
N TRP A 695 -10.74 -20.99 -16.47
CA TRP A 695 -10.80 -21.05 -17.93
C TRP A 695 -11.59 -19.88 -18.49
N VAL A 696 -11.06 -19.26 -19.55
CA VAL A 696 -11.78 -18.28 -20.36
C VAL A 696 -12.32 -18.97 -21.61
N LEU A 697 -13.60 -18.75 -21.89
CA LEU A 697 -14.26 -19.16 -23.13
C LEU A 697 -14.25 -17.98 -24.09
N GLY A 698 -14.00 -18.25 -25.36
CA GLY A 698 -13.97 -17.22 -26.39
C GLY A 698 -14.12 -17.76 -27.80
N ARG A 699 -14.00 -16.84 -28.75
CA ARG A 699 -13.98 -17.12 -30.18
C ARG A 699 -12.55 -16.95 -30.70
N ARG A 700 -12.00 -18.02 -31.27
CA ARG A 700 -10.73 -17.96 -31.99
C ARG A 700 -10.94 -17.19 -33.30
N LEU A 701 -10.07 -16.22 -33.55
CA LEU A 701 -10.05 -15.40 -34.76
C LEU A 701 -8.69 -15.53 -35.46
N PRO A 702 -8.59 -15.17 -36.76
CA PRO A 702 -7.35 -15.25 -37.50
C PRO A 702 -6.17 -14.54 -36.82
N ASN A 703 -4.98 -15.11 -36.97
CA ASN A 703 -3.72 -14.69 -36.35
C ASN A 703 -3.70 -14.86 -34.81
N ARG A 704 -4.19 -16.01 -34.30
CA ARG A 704 -4.25 -16.36 -32.85
C ARG A 704 -4.99 -15.35 -31.95
N ARG A 705 -5.82 -14.50 -32.53
CA ARG A 705 -6.66 -13.55 -31.79
C ARG A 705 -7.79 -14.27 -31.07
N PHE A 706 -8.22 -13.72 -29.94
CA PHE A 706 -9.20 -14.32 -29.05
C PHE A 706 -10.18 -13.26 -28.54
N GLU A 707 -11.44 -13.33 -28.96
CA GLU A 707 -12.53 -12.52 -28.38
C GLU A 707 -13.11 -13.28 -27.18
N LYS A 708 -13.01 -12.71 -25.97
CA LYS A 708 -13.62 -13.27 -24.75
C LYS A 708 -15.15 -13.32 -24.87
N VAL A 709 -15.76 -14.38 -24.31
CA VAL A 709 -17.21 -14.52 -24.17
C VAL A 709 -17.61 -14.69 -22.69
N SER A 710 -16.91 -15.54 -21.92
CA SER A 710 -17.20 -15.77 -20.50
C SER A 710 -16.03 -16.49 -19.80
N VAL A 711 -16.17 -16.83 -18.53
CA VAL A 711 -15.26 -17.72 -17.77
C VAL A 711 -16.00 -18.95 -17.21
N PHE A 712 -15.28 -19.97 -16.74
CA PHE A 712 -15.75 -20.99 -15.78
C PHE A 712 -14.58 -21.53 -14.95
N THR A 713 -14.88 -22.34 -13.91
CA THR A 713 -13.87 -23.13 -13.20
C THR A 713 -14.04 -24.65 -13.36
N MET A 714 -12.94 -25.40 -13.23
CA MET A 714 -12.89 -26.85 -13.13
C MET A 714 -12.17 -27.24 -11.84
N THR A 715 -12.91 -27.23 -10.73
CA THR A 715 -12.38 -27.40 -9.37
C THR A 715 -11.90 -28.83 -9.09
N ASN A 716 -12.47 -29.86 -9.72
CA ASN A 716 -12.02 -31.24 -9.55
C ASN A 716 -10.58 -31.42 -10.06
N ARG A 717 -9.68 -31.88 -9.18
CA ARG A 717 -8.25 -32.04 -9.49
C ARG A 717 -7.96 -33.24 -10.41
N GLU A 718 -8.62 -34.37 -10.21
CA GLU A 718 -8.48 -35.56 -11.06
C GLU A 718 -8.95 -35.27 -12.49
N ALA A 719 -10.01 -34.47 -12.63
CA ALA A 719 -10.50 -33.99 -13.92
C ALA A 719 -9.46 -33.10 -14.63
N ARG A 720 -8.78 -32.21 -13.89
CA ARG A 720 -7.67 -31.38 -14.43
C ARG A 720 -6.47 -32.23 -14.86
N GLU A 721 -6.04 -33.17 -14.02
CA GLU A 721 -4.93 -34.07 -14.33
C GLU A 721 -5.26 -34.98 -15.53
N ARG A 722 -6.49 -35.50 -15.63
CA ARG A 722 -6.97 -36.24 -16.80
C ARG A 722 -6.97 -35.37 -18.07
N LEU A 723 -7.49 -34.14 -18.02
CA LEU A 723 -7.50 -33.25 -19.19
C LEU A 723 -6.08 -32.96 -19.70
N LYS A 724 -5.13 -32.75 -18.78
CA LYS A 724 -3.72 -32.55 -19.13
C LYS A 724 -3.10 -33.78 -19.77
N ASN A 725 -3.42 -34.97 -19.27
CA ASN A 725 -2.90 -36.24 -19.79
C ASN A 725 -3.44 -36.63 -21.18
N LEU A 726 -4.54 -36.01 -21.64
CA LEU A 726 -5.07 -36.23 -23.00
C LEU A 726 -4.29 -35.49 -24.10
N GLY A 727 -3.37 -34.58 -23.77
CA GLY A 727 -2.58 -33.82 -24.76
C GLY A 727 -3.34 -32.72 -25.52
N ILE A 728 -4.68 -32.77 -25.57
CA ILE A 728 -5.59 -31.82 -26.25
C ILE A 728 -5.27 -30.35 -25.91
N ALA A 729 -4.87 -30.10 -24.65
CA ALA A 729 -4.59 -28.76 -24.14
C ALA A 729 -3.10 -28.41 -24.33
N GLY A 730 -2.77 -27.66 -25.38
CA GLY A 730 -1.40 -27.21 -25.66
C GLY A 730 -1.12 -25.81 -25.13
N VAL A 731 0.03 -25.56 -24.49
CA VAL A 731 0.40 -24.20 -24.06
C VAL A 731 0.69 -23.33 -25.28
N SER A 732 0.05 -22.15 -25.38
CA SER A 732 0.39 -21.18 -26.42
C SER A 732 0.09 -19.73 -26.01
N ARG A 733 0.75 -18.78 -26.70
CA ARG A 733 0.52 -17.34 -26.60
C ARG A 733 -0.66 -16.92 -27.49
N ASN A 734 -1.67 -16.34 -26.86
CA ASN A 734 -2.90 -15.82 -27.46
C ASN A 734 -2.88 -14.29 -27.47
N PHE A 735 -3.38 -13.68 -28.53
CA PHE A 735 -3.57 -12.22 -28.58
C PHE A 735 -5.00 -11.88 -28.19
N LEU A 736 -5.15 -11.01 -27.18
CA LEU A 736 -6.45 -10.67 -26.61
C LEU A 736 -7.07 -9.51 -27.41
N LEU A 737 -8.38 -9.59 -27.64
CA LEU A 737 -9.19 -8.50 -28.17
C LEU A 737 -10.07 -7.90 -27.08
#